data_AF-A0A5N5JX40-F1
#
_entry.id   AF-A0A5N5JX40-F1
#
_cell.length_a   1.000
_cell.length_b   1.000
_cell.length_c   1.000
_cell.angle_alpha   90.00
_cell.angle_beta   90.00
_cell.angle_gamma   90.00
#
_symmetry.space_group_name_H-M   'P 1'
#
loop_
_entity.id
_entity.type
_entity.pdbx_description
1 polymer ?
#
loop_
_entity_poly.entity_id
_entity_poly.type
_entity_poly.pdbx_seq_one_letter_code
_entity_poly.pdbx_strand_id
1 'polypeptide(L)'
;MQYSQTTKFEQLTMKELGSITYPQVFEQKTATHVVTAVLYGACAFMVFDHTTAENESKQAIEGNLHAVVKKIPTISIEGEASLKMTEEEKKLAENISVTFYGDFELEENPTTYKEALEVYKKLPTLMKQRQNKGVPLTVWLYPLTLLDEKAAKLVREISISLLCKAENLLEELGDVERRCNDLIKNQMTNDFPDLKDRLLKFQALEKNYMRSFQKALSRVLPAIRGGTEEVKALGDILDIHYTSPFTASNMNKWLDGVTTELNILSSYTSGLKDLTVVKSSGSLHSILFDPDVDVVVCLSFTSLRNEDSYLAVIQDFLNCEGFTVLGQPREREFPLQATQPWFTFPDISVSMRQNLSLFTSFSKANKNDKRVKFIIASISDPSNPGTSIQLYQKGILKDPKFQPVSKPPLPMVETYDEKVLLKLSKSLTGETVQFRVEYRMTPPPDSAADIDEWTVTDTSGAQTSLTLSELKPTDQYLVRYRAVSEVGVSEASDSVSISFPGKPDVGMSEASDSISVSFHEKPDGGMSEASNFHQKLNLKVGQSWNFFTSSLFNELRTKIMTSMGMSRWSLSTIKSEVTNVVNSPRIPYIDTIPGGLRAGMALYFQGVVFATGEVFSFNLVTGPKVDDDIVFHFNLRNNDLVVQNSRRNGMWENEEHTSGCPIPKGSAFDIFIVAKREGYEAYVNGKRYCLFKHRMPMEKVATLYICGDVIMNIVGIVENWSTSTFAKELNSGISRTKLSNIQFDVPHPVCNPSKPYSGSIPGGLRPGVALFFQGVVPSDCERFQIDLQTGPKDIALHFNPRMHSVVLNSCRNGRWELQVDIQGGPFVKGGAFDIIMVIKPEGYEVIVNGLLYCTFNHRMPVDKVTTVRILGDVFMNIFSIIEVDDINLKVTIPANI
;
A
#
# COMPACT_ATOMS: atom_id res chain seq x y z
N MET A 1 18.98 3.69 -8.53
CA MET A 1 20.28 4.02 -7.93
C MET A 1 20.83 5.27 -8.57
N GLN A 2 21.50 6.14 -7.80
CA GLN A 2 22.20 7.32 -8.32
C GLN A 2 23.69 7.24 -7.95
N TYR A 3 24.55 7.51 -8.94
CA TYR A 3 25.96 7.82 -8.78
C TYR A 3 26.17 9.30 -9.14
N SER A 4 26.93 10.03 -8.33
CA SER A 4 27.28 11.42 -8.62
C SER A 4 28.70 11.70 -8.17
N GLN A 5 29.47 12.37 -9.02
CA GLN A 5 30.83 12.80 -8.72
C GLN A 5 31.06 14.23 -9.22
N THR A 6 31.52 15.11 -8.33
CA THR A 6 31.94 16.48 -8.66
C THR A 6 33.43 16.50 -9.02
N THR A 7 33.84 17.46 -9.85
CA THR A 7 35.20 17.52 -10.42
C THR A 7 35.85 18.89 -10.25
N LYS A 8 35.27 19.92 -10.86
CA LYS A 8 35.86 21.26 -10.94
C LYS A 8 34.81 22.30 -10.58
N PHE A 9 35.24 23.34 -9.87
CA PHE A 9 34.45 24.55 -9.66
C PHE A 9 35.11 25.71 -10.39
N GLU A 10 34.35 26.42 -11.21
CA GLU A 10 34.78 27.63 -11.93
C GLU A 10 33.86 28.78 -11.56
N GLN A 11 34.43 29.98 -11.37
CA GLN A 11 33.67 31.18 -11.08
C GLN A 11 34.28 32.40 -11.76
N LEU A 12 33.42 33.35 -12.14
CA LEU A 12 33.82 34.66 -12.66
C LEU A 12 34.19 35.58 -11.50
N THR A 13 35.22 36.40 -11.71
CA THR A 13 35.57 37.51 -10.82
C THR A 13 34.68 38.72 -11.10
N MET A 14 34.53 39.62 -10.13
CA MET A 14 33.78 40.87 -10.32
C MET A 14 34.35 41.76 -11.44
N LYS A 15 35.66 41.64 -11.72
CA LYS A 15 36.32 42.34 -12.83
C LYS A 15 35.88 41.80 -14.19
N GLU A 16 35.76 40.48 -14.31
CA GLU A 16 35.31 39.82 -15.53
C GLU A 16 33.82 40.05 -15.76
N LEU A 17 33.00 40.07 -14.69
CA LEU A 17 31.57 40.37 -14.77
C LEU A 17 31.29 41.79 -15.29
N GLY A 18 32.17 42.75 -15.02
CA GLY A 18 32.08 44.12 -15.53
C GLY A 18 32.49 44.30 -17.00
N SER A 19 33.07 43.28 -17.64
CA SER A 19 33.55 43.34 -19.04
C SER A 19 32.56 42.65 -19.98
N ILE A 20 31.45 43.34 -20.28
CA ILE A 20 30.33 42.76 -21.02
C ILE A 20 30.66 42.69 -22.52
N THR A 21 30.82 41.48 -23.03
CA THR A 21 31.17 41.22 -24.45
C THR A 21 29.97 41.32 -25.40
N TYR A 22 28.75 41.07 -24.90
CA TYR A 22 27.51 41.05 -25.69
C TYR A 22 26.44 41.98 -25.11
N PRO A 23 26.64 43.32 -25.15
CA PRO A 23 25.72 44.27 -24.55
C PRO A 23 24.33 44.27 -25.18
N GLN A 24 24.18 43.77 -26.42
CA GLN A 24 22.88 43.65 -27.07
C GLN A 24 21.87 42.77 -26.32
N VAL A 25 22.32 41.89 -25.41
CA VAL A 25 21.43 41.06 -24.58
C VAL A 25 20.47 41.90 -23.72
N PHE A 26 20.91 43.09 -23.31
CA PHE A 26 20.08 44.01 -22.51
C PHE A 26 18.97 44.64 -23.34
N GLU A 27 19.31 45.15 -24.53
CA GLU A 27 18.36 45.76 -25.47
C GLU A 27 17.35 44.70 -26.00
N GLN A 28 17.83 43.49 -26.29
CA GLN A 28 16.99 42.40 -26.81
C GLN A 28 16.17 41.67 -25.75
N LYS A 29 16.49 41.85 -24.46
CA LYS A 29 15.81 41.21 -23.31
C LYS A 29 15.73 39.68 -23.43
N THR A 30 16.77 39.05 -23.97
CA THR A 30 16.81 37.61 -24.25
C THR A 30 17.20 36.76 -23.03
N ALA A 31 17.70 37.38 -21.95
CA ALA A 31 18.06 36.69 -20.71
C ALA A 31 17.80 37.57 -19.47
N THR A 32 17.48 36.92 -18.34
CA THR A 32 17.28 37.58 -17.03
C THR A 32 18.50 37.46 -16.11
N HIS A 33 19.34 36.45 -16.31
CA HIS A 33 20.50 36.15 -15.48
C HIS A 33 21.71 35.78 -16.34
N VAL A 34 22.90 35.92 -15.76
CA VAL A 34 24.17 35.41 -16.28
C VAL A 34 24.73 34.37 -15.33
N VAL A 35 25.35 33.31 -15.87
CA VAL A 35 26.04 32.31 -15.06
C VAL A 35 27.32 32.91 -14.49
N THR A 36 27.48 32.91 -13.17
CA THR A 36 28.68 33.43 -12.49
C THR A 36 29.55 32.35 -11.90
N ALA A 37 29.00 31.17 -11.63
CA ALA A 37 29.80 30.02 -11.25
C ALA A 37 29.17 28.72 -11.75
N VAL A 38 30.01 27.71 -11.96
CA VAL A 38 29.64 26.37 -12.40
C VAL A 38 30.41 25.34 -11.61
N LEU A 39 29.69 24.38 -11.03
CA LEU A 39 30.23 23.15 -10.48
C LEU A 39 30.06 22.04 -11.52
N TYR A 40 31.18 21.53 -12.02
CA TYR A 40 31.23 20.45 -13.00
C TYR A 40 31.32 19.09 -12.31
N GLY A 41 30.82 18.07 -12.98
CA GLY A 41 30.88 16.68 -12.53
C GLY A 41 30.16 15.76 -13.51
N ALA A 42 29.73 14.60 -13.03
CA ALA A 42 28.89 13.69 -13.81
C ALA A 42 27.95 12.93 -12.87
N CYS A 43 26.73 12.71 -13.35
CA CYS A 43 25.72 11.92 -12.69
C CYS A 43 25.38 10.70 -13.55
N ALA A 44 25.03 9.60 -12.90
CA ALA A 44 24.43 8.44 -13.55
C ALA A 44 23.30 7.89 -12.69
N PHE A 45 22.17 7.62 -13.32
CA PHE A 45 21.02 6.93 -12.78
C PHE A 45 20.92 5.56 -13.43
N MET A 46 20.84 4.53 -12.60
CA MET A 46 20.50 3.17 -13.02
C MET A 46 19.15 2.85 -12.39
N VAL A 47 18.14 2.68 -13.24
CA VAL A 47 16.77 2.29 -12.85
C VAL A 47 16.69 0.78 -12.96
N PHE A 48 16.32 0.11 -11.87
CA PHE A 48 16.25 -1.35 -11.79
C PHE A 48 14.77 -1.72 -11.72
N ASP A 49 14.27 -2.34 -12.77
CA ASP A 49 12.89 -2.74 -12.91
C ASP A 49 12.79 -4.27 -12.81
N HIS A 50 11.78 -4.75 -12.07
CA HIS A 50 11.47 -6.16 -11.95
C HIS A 50 9.99 -6.39 -12.30
N THR A 51 9.72 -7.36 -13.18
CA THR A 51 8.36 -7.70 -13.58
C THR A 51 7.87 -8.89 -12.74
N THR A 52 6.85 -8.66 -11.90
CA THR A 52 6.29 -9.67 -10.99
C THR A 52 5.23 -10.54 -11.65
N ALA A 53 5.16 -11.83 -11.31
CA ALA A 53 3.98 -12.65 -11.59
C ALA A 53 2.81 -12.29 -10.64
N GLU A 54 1.55 -12.53 -11.04
CA GLU A 54 0.33 -12.16 -10.26
C GLU A 54 0.31 -12.69 -8.82
N ASN A 55 1.05 -13.78 -8.55
CA ASN A 55 1.04 -14.49 -7.28
C ASN A 55 2.21 -14.09 -6.36
N GLU A 56 3.06 -13.16 -6.78
CA GLU A 56 4.23 -12.74 -6.02
C GLU A 56 3.91 -11.53 -5.14
N SER A 57 4.41 -11.56 -3.90
CA SER A 57 4.26 -10.41 -3.00
C SER A 57 5.08 -9.23 -3.54
N LYS A 58 4.38 -8.20 -4.04
CA LYS A 58 5.00 -6.95 -4.50
C LYS A 58 5.91 -6.33 -3.43
N GLN A 59 5.52 -6.40 -2.17
CA GLN A 59 6.31 -5.91 -1.04
C GLN A 59 7.58 -6.75 -0.79
N ALA A 60 7.50 -8.08 -0.89
CA ALA A 60 8.68 -8.94 -0.76
C ALA A 60 9.68 -8.72 -1.90
N ILE A 61 9.17 -8.53 -3.12
CA ILE A 61 9.99 -8.23 -4.29
C ILE A 61 10.62 -6.85 -4.18
N GLU A 62 9.87 -5.84 -3.78
CA GLU A 62 10.39 -4.48 -3.56
C GLU A 62 11.51 -4.46 -2.51
N GLY A 63 11.30 -5.16 -1.38
CA GLY A 63 12.30 -5.31 -0.33
C GLY A 63 13.58 -5.99 -0.82
N ASN A 64 13.44 -7.09 -1.57
CA ASN A 64 14.60 -7.81 -2.13
C ASN A 64 15.30 -7.02 -3.24
N LEU A 65 14.55 -6.31 -4.09
CA LEU A 65 15.07 -5.46 -5.16
C LEU A 65 15.91 -4.33 -4.55
N HIS A 66 15.40 -3.67 -3.52
CA HIS A 66 16.13 -2.64 -2.78
C HIS A 66 17.41 -3.19 -2.13
N ALA A 67 17.34 -4.38 -1.52
CA ALA A 67 18.50 -5.04 -0.92
C ALA A 67 19.59 -5.33 -1.96
N VAL A 68 19.21 -5.86 -3.13
CA VAL A 68 20.11 -6.21 -4.23
C VAL A 68 20.72 -4.96 -4.87
N VAL A 69 19.97 -3.88 -5.06
CA VAL A 69 20.48 -2.59 -5.56
C VAL A 69 21.42 -1.91 -4.56
N LYS A 70 21.11 -1.95 -3.25
CA LYS A 70 21.97 -1.39 -2.18
C LYS A 70 23.33 -2.09 -2.08
N LYS A 71 23.48 -3.31 -2.58
CA LYS A 71 24.76 -4.02 -2.62
C LYS A 71 25.70 -3.49 -3.70
N ILE A 72 25.21 -2.83 -4.75
CA ILE A 72 26.04 -2.37 -5.87
C ILE A 72 27.15 -1.39 -5.41
N PRO A 73 26.88 -0.35 -4.60
CA PRO A 73 27.93 0.55 -4.11
C PRO A 73 28.94 -0.09 -3.14
N THR A 74 28.61 -1.24 -2.54
CA THR A 74 29.43 -1.90 -1.53
C THR A 74 30.53 -2.79 -2.12
N ILE A 75 30.61 -2.89 -3.44
CA ILE A 75 31.56 -3.76 -4.13
C ILE A 75 32.87 -3.02 -4.28
N SER A 76 33.88 -3.52 -3.57
CA SER A 76 35.26 -3.07 -3.74
C SER A 76 35.72 -3.34 -5.18
N ILE A 77 36.49 -2.40 -5.72
CA ILE A 77 37.05 -2.40 -7.09
C ILE A 77 37.95 -3.63 -7.36
N GLU A 78 38.27 -4.44 -6.36
CA GLU A 78 39.25 -5.54 -6.43
C GLU A 78 38.68 -6.99 -6.38
N GLY A 79 37.37 -7.24 -6.50
CA GLY A 79 36.92 -8.61 -6.83
C GLY A 79 35.45 -8.97 -6.68
N GLU A 80 34.95 -9.82 -7.60
CA GLU A 80 33.62 -10.46 -7.60
C GLU A 80 33.35 -11.32 -6.35
N ALA A 81 34.39 -11.73 -5.61
CA ALA A 81 34.30 -12.61 -4.44
C ALA A 81 33.64 -11.99 -3.19
N SER A 82 33.30 -10.70 -3.20
CA SER A 82 32.72 -9.97 -2.06
C SER A 82 31.18 -9.98 -2.02
N LEU A 83 30.50 -10.37 -3.10
CA LEU A 83 29.05 -10.31 -3.19
C LEU A 83 28.39 -11.53 -2.53
N LYS A 84 28.12 -11.45 -1.23
CA LYS A 84 27.24 -12.43 -0.56
C LYS A 84 25.79 -12.15 -0.97
N MET A 85 25.33 -12.88 -1.99
CA MET A 85 23.91 -12.98 -2.35
C MET A 85 23.31 -14.27 -1.83
N THR A 86 22.10 -14.21 -1.30
CA THR A 86 21.28 -15.42 -1.08
C THR A 86 20.84 -16.00 -2.42
N GLU A 87 20.38 -17.26 -2.44
CA GLU A 87 19.86 -17.86 -3.68
C GLU A 87 18.60 -17.13 -4.19
N GLU A 88 17.78 -16.59 -3.28
CA GLU A 88 16.62 -15.77 -3.64
C GLU A 88 17.05 -14.45 -4.29
N GLU A 89 18.09 -13.79 -3.77
CA GLU A 89 18.64 -12.56 -4.34
C GLU A 89 19.30 -12.79 -5.71
N LYS A 90 19.96 -13.93 -5.92
CA LYS A 90 20.51 -14.31 -7.24
C LYS A 90 19.39 -14.52 -8.25
N LYS A 91 18.37 -15.29 -7.90
CA LYS A 91 17.19 -15.53 -8.74
C LYS A 91 16.44 -14.23 -9.05
N LEU A 92 16.40 -13.30 -8.10
CA LEU A 92 15.84 -11.97 -8.35
C LEU A 92 16.72 -11.20 -9.35
N ALA A 93 18.03 -11.17 -9.14
CA ALA A 93 18.98 -10.42 -9.98
C ALA A 93 18.97 -10.86 -11.46
N GLU A 94 18.72 -12.15 -11.72
CA GLU A 94 18.55 -12.69 -13.08
C GLU A 94 17.32 -12.12 -13.80
N ASN A 95 16.31 -11.67 -13.06
CA ASN A 95 15.04 -11.14 -13.57
C ASN A 95 14.92 -9.62 -13.42
N ILE A 96 16.02 -8.92 -13.16
CA ILE A 96 16.06 -7.46 -13.11
C ILE A 96 16.50 -6.93 -14.47
N SER A 97 15.65 -6.10 -15.07
CA SER A 97 16.03 -5.23 -16.18
C SER A 97 16.58 -3.91 -15.66
N VAL A 98 17.57 -3.35 -16.36
CA VAL A 98 18.20 -2.08 -16.00
C VAL A 98 18.05 -1.08 -17.13
N THR A 99 17.74 0.17 -16.76
CA THR A 99 17.80 1.32 -17.69
C THR A 99 18.81 2.34 -17.17
N PHE A 100 19.75 2.74 -18.03
CA PHE A 100 20.80 3.69 -17.70
C PHE A 100 20.50 5.08 -18.26
N TYR A 101 20.66 6.10 -17.41
CA TYR A 101 20.63 7.51 -17.77
C TYR A 101 21.84 8.19 -17.14
N GLY A 102 22.78 8.73 -17.90
CA GLY A 102 23.93 9.39 -17.26
C GLY A 102 24.80 10.18 -18.21
N ASP A 103 25.67 11.00 -17.62
CA ASP A 103 26.60 11.91 -18.31
C ASP A 103 27.87 11.19 -18.80
N PHE A 104 27.84 9.86 -18.84
CA PHE A 104 28.94 8.99 -19.19
C PHE A 104 28.73 8.43 -20.58
N GLU A 105 29.78 8.50 -21.39
CA GLU A 105 29.80 7.86 -22.71
C GLU A 105 30.20 6.40 -22.50
N LEU A 106 29.25 5.50 -22.74
CA LEU A 106 29.42 4.05 -22.67
C LEU A 106 29.36 3.49 -24.09
N GLU A 107 30.14 2.45 -24.37
CA GLU A 107 30.03 1.71 -25.65
C GLU A 107 28.64 1.08 -25.79
N GLU A 108 28.15 0.49 -24.69
CA GLU A 108 26.80 -0.08 -24.58
C GLU A 108 26.22 0.23 -23.20
N ASN A 109 24.91 0.50 -23.16
CA ASN A 109 24.19 0.75 -21.91
C ASN A 109 23.85 -0.56 -21.21
N PRO A 110 23.96 -0.62 -19.87
CA PRO A 110 23.63 -1.83 -19.13
C PRO A 110 22.12 -2.08 -19.17
N THR A 111 21.75 -3.31 -19.51
CA THR A 111 20.36 -3.80 -19.56
C THR A 111 20.06 -4.84 -18.48
N THR A 112 21.10 -5.41 -17.88
CA THR A 112 20.99 -6.42 -16.80
C THR A 112 21.63 -5.95 -15.50
N TYR A 113 21.25 -6.56 -14.38
CA TYR A 113 21.87 -6.28 -13.08
C TYR A 113 23.40 -6.46 -13.09
N LYS A 114 23.90 -7.50 -13.77
CA LYS A 114 25.34 -7.80 -13.85
C LYS A 114 26.09 -6.75 -14.67
N GLU A 115 25.54 -6.34 -15.81
CA GLU A 115 26.13 -5.25 -16.61
C GLU A 115 26.16 -3.94 -15.83
N ALA A 116 25.09 -3.62 -15.09
CA ALA A 116 25.02 -2.42 -14.26
C ALA A 116 26.12 -2.40 -13.19
N LEU A 117 26.44 -3.56 -12.61
CA LEU A 117 27.56 -3.76 -11.69
C LEU A 117 28.90 -3.35 -12.31
N GLU A 118 29.16 -3.87 -13.51
CA GLU A 118 30.41 -3.65 -14.25
C GLU A 118 30.54 -2.19 -14.70
N VAL A 119 29.44 -1.59 -15.16
CA VAL A 119 29.40 -0.16 -15.48
C VAL A 119 29.68 0.66 -14.23
N TYR A 120 29.02 0.37 -13.10
CA TYR A 120 29.21 1.10 -11.85
C TYR A 120 30.68 1.09 -11.39
N LYS A 121 31.38 -0.06 -11.47
CA LYS A 121 32.82 -0.18 -11.17
C LYS A 121 33.68 0.71 -12.07
N LYS A 122 33.27 0.90 -13.32
CA LYS A 122 34.00 1.71 -14.32
C LYS A 122 33.70 3.21 -14.21
N LEU A 123 32.59 3.65 -13.61
CA LEU A 123 32.23 5.08 -13.55
C LEU A 123 33.36 5.97 -12.98
N PRO A 124 34.05 5.63 -11.86
CA PRO A 124 35.14 6.45 -11.34
C PRO A 124 36.36 6.51 -12.27
N THR A 125 36.67 5.44 -13.02
CA THR A 125 37.80 5.42 -13.96
C THR A 125 37.48 6.17 -15.25
N LEU A 126 36.24 6.07 -15.74
CA LEU A 126 35.74 6.84 -16.88
C LEU A 126 35.86 8.36 -16.63
N MET A 127 35.58 8.83 -15.40
CA MET A 127 35.81 10.23 -15.04
C MET A 127 37.29 10.64 -15.11
N LYS A 128 38.19 9.79 -14.63
CA LYS A 128 39.64 10.05 -14.66
C LYS A 128 40.17 10.08 -16.09
N GLN A 129 39.71 9.18 -16.96
CA GLN A 129 40.11 9.12 -18.38
C GLN A 129 39.71 10.38 -19.14
N ARG A 130 38.58 11.01 -18.77
CA ARG A 130 38.17 12.32 -19.30
C ARG A 130 38.95 13.51 -18.69
N GLN A 131 40.06 13.29 -18.00
CA GLN A 131 40.83 14.35 -17.30
C GLN A 131 39.95 15.15 -16.31
N ASN A 132 38.94 14.52 -15.71
CA ASN A 132 37.93 15.18 -14.89
C ASN A 132 37.13 16.29 -15.62
N LYS A 133 37.03 16.23 -16.96
CA LYS A 133 36.09 17.06 -17.73
C LYS A 133 34.68 16.53 -17.49
N GLY A 134 33.99 17.14 -16.52
CA GLY A 134 32.57 16.89 -16.25
C GLY A 134 31.65 17.81 -17.06
N VAL A 135 30.35 17.53 -16.99
CA VAL A 135 29.27 18.43 -17.41
C VAL A 135 28.88 19.37 -16.25
N PRO A 136 28.27 20.53 -16.50
CA PRO A 136 27.69 21.37 -15.44
C PRO A 136 26.64 20.62 -14.62
N LEU A 137 26.88 20.43 -13.31
CA LEU A 137 25.90 19.84 -12.37
C LEU A 137 25.12 20.91 -11.60
N THR A 138 25.78 22.02 -11.25
CA THR A 138 25.16 23.13 -10.52
C THR A 138 25.66 24.45 -11.08
N VAL A 139 24.76 25.39 -11.31
CA VAL A 139 25.06 26.73 -11.84
C VAL A 139 24.57 27.80 -10.87
N TRP A 140 25.38 28.82 -10.65
CA TRP A 140 25.00 30.01 -9.90
C TRP A 140 24.69 31.13 -10.88
N LEU A 141 23.54 31.76 -10.69
CA LEU A 141 23.00 32.78 -11.57
C LEU A 141 23.04 34.15 -10.88
N TYR A 142 23.52 35.16 -11.60
CA TYR A 142 23.51 36.55 -11.15
C TYR A 142 22.52 37.37 -11.98
N PRO A 143 21.63 38.15 -11.36
CA PRO A 143 20.64 38.93 -12.10
C PRO A 143 21.28 40.00 -12.99
N LEU A 144 20.93 40.01 -14.29
CA LEU A 144 21.47 40.98 -15.25
C LEU A 144 21.00 42.41 -14.95
N THR A 145 19.87 42.57 -14.25
CA THR A 145 19.33 43.86 -13.82
C THR A 145 20.21 44.61 -12.84
N LEU A 146 21.13 43.91 -12.16
CA LEU A 146 22.12 44.53 -11.28
C LEU A 146 23.34 45.05 -12.05
N LEU A 147 23.49 44.66 -13.32
CA LEU A 147 24.54 45.15 -14.22
C LEU A 147 24.02 46.26 -15.13
N ASP A 148 22.81 46.11 -15.67
CA ASP A 148 22.16 47.12 -16.52
C ASP A 148 20.63 47.08 -16.30
N GLU A 149 20.03 48.24 -16.04
CA GLU A 149 18.60 48.35 -15.74
C GLU A 149 17.67 48.00 -16.90
N LYS A 150 18.18 48.02 -18.15
CA LYS A 150 17.45 47.66 -19.37
C LYS A 150 17.24 46.15 -19.53
N ALA A 151 18.00 45.34 -18.79
CA ALA A 151 17.93 43.87 -18.83
C ALA A 151 16.51 43.34 -18.63
N ALA A 152 16.23 42.14 -19.15
CA ALA A 152 14.96 41.47 -18.91
C ALA A 152 14.77 41.24 -17.40
N LYS A 153 13.57 41.50 -16.90
CA LYS A 153 13.22 41.33 -15.48
C LYS A 153 12.18 40.24 -15.36
N LEU A 154 12.21 39.51 -14.25
CA LEU A 154 11.07 38.71 -13.86
C LEU A 154 9.94 39.67 -13.47
N VAL A 155 8.85 39.65 -14.22
CA VAL A 155 7.74 40.62 -14.09
C VAL A 155 6.70 40.13 -13.09
N ARG A 156 6.43 38.83 -13.07
CA ARG A 156 5.49 38.21 -12.12
C ARG A 156 6.09 36.93 -11.54
N GLU A 157 5.90 36.77 -10.23
CA GLU A 157 6.10 35.49 -9.56
C GLU A 157 4.92 34.57 -9.84
N ILE A 158 5.18 33.27 -9.90
CA ILE A 158 4.13 32.25 -9.97
C ILE A 158 3.90 31.75 -8.56
N SER A 159 2.64 31.68 -8.14
CA SER A 159 2.29 31.17 -6.82
C SER A 159 2.82 29.74 -6.65
N ILE A 160 3.56 29.50 -5.56
CA ILE A 160 4.01 28.17 -5.16
C ILE A 160 2.82 27.19 -5.06
N SER A 161 1.65 27.68 -4.62
CA SER A 161 0.42 26.87 -4.57
C SER A 161 0.01 26.30 -5.94
N LEU A 162 0.12 27.11 -7.01
CA LEU A 162 -0.23 26.71 -8.37
C LEU A 162 0.83 25.79 -8.98
N LEU A 163 2.10 26.01 -8.64
CA LEU A 163 3.19 25.11 -9.04
C LEU A 163 3.01 23.72 -8.43
N CYS A 164 2.80 23.63 -7.12
CA CYS A 164 2.56 22.33 -6.46
C CYS A 164 1.31 21.64 -7.01
N LYS A 165 0.23 22.38 -7.33
CA LYS A 165 -0.94 21.79 -8.00
C LYS A 165 -0.59 21.21 -9.37
N ALA A 166 0.16 21.94 -10.19
CA ALA A 166 0.57 21.46 -11.50
C ALA A 166 1.51 20.24 -11.41
N GLU A 167 2.44 20.23 -10.46
CA GLU A 167 3.34 19.11 -10.17
C GLU A 167 2.55 17.86 -9.74
N ASN A 168 1.67 18.00 -8.75
CA ASN A 168 0.83 16.90 -8.27
C ASN A 168 -0.05 16.32 -9.38
N LEU A 169 -0.60 17.16 -10.26
CA LEU A 169 -1.40 16.69 -11.39
C LEU A 169 -0.58 15.88 -12.41
N LEU A 170 0.68 16.28 -12.66
CA LEU A 170 1.57 15.50 -13.54
C LEU A 170 1.91 14.15 -12.93
N GLU A 171 2.11 14.08 -11.61
CA GLU A 171 2.33 12.82 -10.89
C GLU A 171 1.08 11.93 -10.94
N GLU A 172 -0.10 12.48 -10.61
CA GLU A 172 -1.38 11.76 -10.68
C GLU A 172 -1.67 11.17 -12.08
N LEU A 173 -1.38 11.92 -13.15
CA LEU A 173 -1.51 11.43 -14.53
C LEU A 173 -0.50 10.31 -14.81
N GLY A 174 0.75 10.48 -14.39
CA GLY A 174 1.78 9.45 -14.51
C GLY A 174 1.43 8.15 -13.78
N ASP A 175 0.79 8.23 -12.62
CA ASP A 175 0.33 7.07 -11.85
C ASP A 175 -0.75 6.28 -12.60
N VAL A 176 -1.69 6.99 -13.23
CA VAL A 176 -2.72 6.40 -14.08
C VAL A 176 -2.10 5.72 -15.31
N GLU A 177 -1.12 6.36 -15.95
CA GLU A 177 -0.40 5.76 -17.08
C GLU A 177 0.29 4.46 -16.66
N ARG A 178 1.01 4.46 -15.53
CA ARG A 178 1.68 3.27 -14.98
C ARG A 178 0.68 2.14 -14.73
N ARG A 179 -0.46 2.45 -14.10
CA ARG A 179 -1.51 1.47 -13.82
C ARG A 179 -2.12 0.89 -15.10
N CYS A 180 -2.36 1.71 -16.12
CA CYS A 180 -2.85 1.23 -17.42
C CYS A 180 -1.83 0.29 -18.08
N ASN A 181 -0.55 0.66 -18.05
CA ASN A 181 0.54 -0.16 -18.61
C ASN A 181 0.64 -1.54 -17.94
N ASP A 182 0.43 -1.61 -16.62
CA ASP A 182 0.40 -2.88 -15.89
C ASP A 182 -0.76 -3.78 -16.35
N LEU A 183 -1.95 -3.21 -16.56
CA LEU A 183 -3.11 -3.96 -17.09
C LEU A 183 -2.91 -4.43 -18.53
N ILE A 184 -2.24 -3.63 -19.37
CA ILE A 184 -1.91 -4.02 -20.75
C ILE A 184 -0.94 -5.20 -20.78
N LYS A 185 0.01 -5.24 -19.84
CA LYS A 185 1.01 -6.32 -19.70
C LYS A 185 0.42 -7.60 -19.09
N ASN A 186 -0.78 -7.55 -18.52
CA ASN A 186 -1.44 -8.72 -17.93
C ASN A 186 -1.64 -9.82 -18.99
N GLN A 187 -1.33 -11.07 -18.63
CA GLN A 187 -1.41 -12.21 -19.54
C GLN A 187 -2.84 -12.46 -20.05
N MET A 188 -3.86 -12.30 -19.20
CA MET A 188 -5.27 -12.46 -19.58
C MET A 188 -5.71 -11.41 -20.61
N THR A 189 -5.14 -10.21 -20.57
CA THR A 189 -5.38 -9.17 -21.59
C THR A 189 -4.91 -9.64 -22.98
N ASN A 190 -3.92 -10.53 -23.08
CA ASN A 190 -3.52 -11.14 -24.36
C ASN A 190 -4.46 -12.24 -24.84
N ASP A 191 -5.23 -12.85 -23.94
CA ASP A 191 -6.22 -13.87 -24.28
C ASP A 191 -7.57 -13.27 -24.69
N PHE A 192 -7.84 -12.02 -24.27
CA PHE A 192 -9.05 -11.25 -24.60
C PHE A 192 -8.71 -9.93 -25.31
N PRO A 193 -8.51 -9.93 -26.64
CA PRO A 193 -8.08 -8.77 -27.40
C PRO A 193 -9.00 -7.55 -27.30
N ASP A 194 -10.33 -7.73 -27.18
CA ASP A 194 -11.26 -6.60 -27.06
C ASP A 194 -10.94 -5.72 -25.84
N LEU A 195 -10.53 -6.35 -24.74
CA LEU A 195 -10.09 -5.66 -23.54
C LEU A 195 -8.77 -4.92 -23.77
N LYS A 196 -7.81 -5.59 -24.44
CA LYS A 196 -6.51 -5.02 -24.80
C LYS A 196 -6.66 -3.78 -25.67
N ASP A 197 -7.53 -3.84 -26.67
CA ASP A 197 -7.78 -2.74 -27.61
C ASP A 197 -8.38 -1.52 -26.89
N ARG A 198 -9.31 -1.73 -25.94
CA ARG A 198 -9.84 -0.65 -25.10
C ARG A 198 -8.77 -0.01 -24.21
N LEU A 199 -7.91 -0.82 -23.58
CA LEU A 199 -6.79 -0.32 -22.78
C LEU A 199 -5.78 0.46 -23.62
N LEU A 200 -5.42 -0.03 -24.80
CA LEU A 200 -4.53 0.67 -25.74
C LEU A 200 -5.15 1.99 -26.23
N LYS A 201 -6.46 2.00 -26.51
CA LYS A 201 -7.18 3.22 -26.85
C LYS A 201 -7.15 4.23 -25.71
N PHE A 202 -7.43 3.81 -24.48
CA PHE A 202 -7.31 4.66 -23.29
C PHE A 202 -5.90 5.25 -23.14
N GLN A 203 -4.87 4.40 -23.23
CA GLN A 203 -3.46 4.80 -23.13
C GLN A 203 -3.09 5.87 -24.17
N ALA A 204 -3.55 5.72 -25.41
CA ALA A 204 -3.30 6.71 -26.46
C ALA A 204 -3.98 8.06 -26.16
N LEU A 205 -5.20 8.04 -25.61
CA LEU A 205 -5.95 9.24 -25.26
C LEU A 205 -5.33 9.97 -24.06
N GLU A 206 -4.98 9.24 -23.01
CA GLU A 206 -4.28 9.77 -21.84
C GLU A 206 -2.95 10.44 -22.24
N LYS A 207 -2.12 9.77 -23.05
CA LYS A 207 -0.86 10.34 -23.55
C LYS A 207 -1.04 11.62 -24.35
N ASN A 208 -2.08 11.67 -25.20
CA ASN A 208 -2.40 12.87 -25.97
C ASN A 208 -2.86 14.03 -25.06
N TYR A 209 -3.62 13.71 -24.01
CA TYR A 209 -4.00 14.69 -22.99
C TYR A 209 -2.78 15.22 -22.23
N MET A 210 -1.92 14.35 -21.72
CA MET A 210 -0.71 14.73 -20.98
C MET A 210 0.20 15.64 -21.82
N ARG A 211 0.39 15.31 -23.11
CA ARG A 211 1.14 16.17 -24.03
C ARG A 211 0.51 17.54 -24.20
N SER A 212 -0.81 17.61 -24.32
CA SER A 212 -1.55 18.86 -24.48
C SER A 212 -1.45 19.73 -23.22
N PHE A 213 -1.55 19.12 -22.04
CA PHE A 213 -1.38 19.77 -20.75
C PHE A 213 0.05 20.33 -20.58
N GLN A 214 1.08 19.51 -20.83
CA GLN A 214 2.49 19.94 -20.78
C GLN A 214 2.79 21.08 -21.77
N LYS A 215 2.23 21.01 -22.98
CA LYS A 215 2.34 22.09 -23.98
C LYS A 215 1.73 23.39 -23.46
N ALA A 216 0.57 23.32 -22.79
CA ALA A 216 -0.06 24.48 -22.17
C ALA A 216 0.81 25.10 -21.07
N LEU A 217 1.37 24.27 -20.17
CA LEU A 217 2.29 24.72 -19.13
C LEU A 217 3.55 25.38 -19.72
N SER A 218 4.15 24.76 -20.74
CA SER A 218 5.35 25.28 -21.42
C SER A 218 5.14 26.65 -22.07
N ARG A 219 3.90 26.95 -22.51
CA ARG A 219 3.52 28.25 -23.08
C ARG A 219 3.30 29.29 -21.98
N VAL A 220 2.54 28.93 -20.94
CA VAL A 220 2.02 29.88 -19.94
C VAL A 220 3.05 30.23 -18.86
N LEU A 221 3.87 29.27 -18.40
CA LEU A 221 4.85 29.54 -17.33
C LEU A 221 5.87 30.65 -17.72
N PRO A 222 6.48 30.64 -18.93
CA PRO A 222 7.34 31.73 -19.35
C PRO A 222 6.57 33.04 -19.59
N ALA A 223 5.36 32.97 -20.15
CA ALA A 223 4.53 34.13 -20.43
C ALA A 223 4.11 34.89 -19.16
N ILE A 224 3.81 34.16 -18.08
CA ILE A 224 3.54 34.76 -16.77
C ILE A 224 4.79 35.45 -16.24
N ARG A 225 5.93 34.74 -16.19
CA ARG A 225 7.19 35.31 -15.69
C ARG A 225 7.67 36.52 -16.50
N GLY A 226 7.39 36.53 -17.81
CA GLY A 226 7.67 37.64 -18.72
C GLY A 226 6.64 38.77 -18.71
N GLY A 227 5.51 38.61 -18.02
CA GLY A 227 4.47 39.63 -17.88
C GLY A 227 3.47 39.71 -19.04
N THR A 228 3.57 38.85 -20.05
CA THR A 228 2.63 38.83 -21.19
C THR A 228 1.31 38.14 -20.86
N GLU A 229 1.28 37.27 -19.84
CA GLU A 229 0.06 36.63 -19.33
C GLU A 229 -0.09 36.81 -17.82
N GLU A 230 -1.32 36.87 -17.34
CA GLU A 230 -1.64 36.93 -15.91
C GLU A 230 -1.47 35.56 -15.25
N VAL A 231 -1.19 35.53 -13.93
CA VAL A 231 -1.09 34.29 -13.14
C VAL A 231 -2.37 33.44 -13.27
N LYS A 232 -3.52 34.09 -13.51
CA LYS A 232 -4.81 33.44 -13.78
C LYS A 232 -4.73 32.42 -14.92
N ALA A 233 -3.90 32.62 -15.95
CA ALA A 233 -3.80 31.68 -17.07
C ALA A 233 -3.37 30.27 -16.64
N LEU A 234 -2.49 30.16 -15.62
CA LEU A 234 -2.14 28.87 -15.03
C LEU A 234 -3.31 28.29 -14.23
N GLY A 235 -4.05 29.14 -13.50
CA GLY A 235 -5.28 28.75 -12.81
C GLY A 235 -6.33 28.19 -13.79
N ASP A 236 -6.56 28.87 -14.91
CA ASP A 236 -7.50 28.43 -15.95
C ASP A 236 -7.11 27.06 -16.53
N ILE A 237 -5.81 26.79 -16.74
CA ILE A 237 -5.32 25.46 -17.16
C ILE A 237 -5.66 24.37 -16.12
N LEU A 238 -5.47 24.66 -14.84
CA LEU A 238 -5.79 23.72 -13.77
C LEU A 238 -7.30 23.49 -13.67
N ASP A 239 -8.11 24.55 -13.75
CA ASP A 239 -9.57 24.46 -13.72
C ASP A 239 -10.12 23.65 -14.91
N ILE A 240 -9.51 23.80 -16.09
CA ILE A 240 -9.80 22.97 -17.27
C ILE A 240 -9.59 21.49 -16.95
N HIS A 241 -8.52 21.13 -16.25
CA HIS A 241 -8.26 19.74 -15.86
C HIS A 241 -9.29 19.23 -14.85
N TYR A 242 -9.55 19.98 -13.77
CA TYR A 242 -10.47 19.54 -12.72
C TYR A 242 -11.92 19.41 -13.18
N THR A 243 -12.29 20.10 -14.26
CA THR A 243 -13.60 19.97 -14.92
C THR A 243 -13.61 18.99 -16.09
N SER A 244 -12.46 18.39 -16.43
CA SER A 244 -12.33 17.42 -17.50
C SER A 244 -12.70 16.00 -17.06
N PRO A 245 -12.99 15.09 -18.01
CA PRO A 245 -13.12 13.67 -17.69
C PRO A 245 -11.77 12.98 -17.40
N PHE A 246 -10.63 13.68 -17.53
CA PHE A 246 -9.26 13.19 -17.30
C PHE A 246 -8.78 13.36 -15.86
N THR A 247 -9.65 13.59 -14.88
CA THR A 247 -9.21 13.57 -13.47
C THR A 247 -8.74 12.16 -13.07
N ALA A 248 -7.75 12.08 -12.18
CA ALA A 248 -7.24 10.80 -11.69
C ALA A 248 -8.34 9.92 -11.09
N SER A 249 -9.33 10.52 -10.42
CA SER A 249 -10.49 9.81 -9.88
C SER A 249 -11.32 9.13 -10.98
N ASN A 250 -11.65 9.84 -12.05
CA ASN A 250 -12.46 9.30 -13.14
C ASN A 250 -11.72 8.19 -13.90
N MET A 251 -10.44 8.42 -14.21
CA MET A 251 -9.61 7.43 -14.90
C MET A 251 -9.40 6.17 -14.06
N ASN A 252 -9.10 6.31 -12.77
CA ASN A 252 -8.94 5.17 -11.88
C ASN A 252 -10.25 4.39 -11.72
N LYS A 253 -11.39 5.05 -11.64
CA LYS A 253 -12.70 4.38 -11.59
C LYS A 253 -12.96 3.54 -12.85
N TRP A 254 -12.57 4.03 -14.02
CA TRP A 254 -12.65 3.24 -15.25
C TRP A 254 -11.69 2.04 -15.23
N LEU A 255 -10.43 2.25 -14.80
CA LEU A 255 -9.44 1.17 -14.64
C LEU A 255 -9.84 0.13 -13.58
N ASP A 256 -10.56 0.52 -12.53
CA ASP A 256 -11.16 -0.40 -11.54
C ASP A 256 -12.22 -1.29 -12.21
N GLY A 257 -13.02 -0.72 -13.12
CA GLY A 257 -13.99 -1.45 -13.92
C GLY A 257 -13.32 -2.50 -14.80
N VAL A 258 -12.28 -2.12 -15.53
CA VAL A 258 -11.47 -3.04 -16.36
C VAL A 258 -10.80 -4.14 -15.50
N THR A 259 -10.28 -3.78 -14.33
CA THR A 259 -9.69 -4.73 -13.38
C THR A 259 -10.74 -5.75 -12.90
N THR A 260 -11.96 -5.30 -12.64
CA THR A 260 -13.08 -6.16 -12.24
C THR A 260 -13.46 -7.14 -13.37
N GLU A 261 -13.51 -6.68 -14.62
CA GLU A 261 -13.72 -7.57 -15.76
C GLU A 261 -12.64 -8.64 -15.87
N LEU A 262 -11.36 -8.26 -15.73
CA LEU A 262 -10.25 -9.22 -15.72
C LEU A 262 -10.40 -10.28 -14.64
N ASN A 263 -10.79 -9.88 -13.42
CA ASN A 263 -11.02 -10.80 -12.32
C ASN A 263 -12.18 -11.77 -12.61
N ILE A 264 -13.26 -11.29 -13.23
CA ILE A 264 -14.38 -12.13 -13.66
C ILE A 264 -13.92 -13.13 -14.73
N LEU A 265 -13.21 -12.66 -15.75
CA LEU A 265 -12.67 -13.52 -16.81
C LEU A 265 -11.75 -14.59 -16.22
N SER A 266 -10.81 -14.19 -15.36
CA SER A 266 -9.88 -15.10 -14.68
C SER A 266 -10.62 -16.15 -13.86
N SER A 267 -11.63 -15.75 -13.07
CA SER A 267 -12.46 -16.68 -12.30
C SER A 267 -13.15 -17.71 -13.19
N TYR A 268 -13.71 -17.29 -14.33
CA TYR A 268 -14.49 -18.15 -15.22
C TYR A 268 -13.62 -19.06 -16.09
N THR A 269 -12.41 -18.63 -16.47
CA THR A 269 -11.49 -19.44 -17.29
C THR A 269 -10.57 -20.31 -16.46
N SER A 270 -10.34 -20.01 -15.17
CA SER A 270 -9.41 -20.74 -14.30
C SER A 270 -9.69 -22.25 -14.20
N GLY A 271 -10.96 -22.66 -14.23
CA GLY A 271 -11.40 -24.06 -14.21
C GLY A 271 -11.49 -24.73 -15.59
N LEU A 272 -11.17 -24.00 -16.65
CA LEU A 272 -11.33 -24.40 -18.06
C LEU A 272 -10.02 -24.28 -18.85
N LYS A 273 -8.86 -24.42 -18.20
CA LYS A 273 -7.52 -24.22 -18.79
C LYS A 273 -7.21 -25.16 -19.97
N ASP A 274 -7.90 -26.30 -20.06
CA ASP A 274 -7.74 -27.26 -21.16
C ASP A 274 -8.45 -26.81 -22.44
N LEU A 275 -9.30 -25.77 -22.36
CA LEU A 275 -10.07 -25.27 -23.49
C LEU A 275 -9.34 -24.15 -24.23
N THR A 276 -9.55 -24.09 -25.54
CA THR A 276 -8.98 -23.03 -26.38
C THR A 276 -9.75 -21.73 -26.19
N VAL A 277 -9.04 -20.67 -25.79
CA VAL A 277 -9.54 -19.28 -25.84
C VAL A 277 -9.25 -18.71 -27.22
N VAL A 278 -10.30 -18.34 -27.95
CA VAL A 278 -10.24 -17.85 -29.32
C VAL A 278 -9.93 -16.36 -29.32
N LYS A 279 -8.77 -16.01 -29.90
CA LYS A 279 -8.19 -14.67 -29.86
C LYS A 279 -8.49 -13.81 -31.09
N SER A 280 -9.13 -14.35 -32.12
CA SER A 280 -9.46 -13.59 -33.33
C SER A 280 -10.56 -14.26 -34.13
N SER A 281 -11.20 -13.49 -35.01
CA SER A 281 -12.16 -14.02 -35.98
C SER A 281 -11.51 -15.10 -36.85
N GLY A 282 -10.27 -14.91 -37.33
CA GLY A 282 -9.56 -15.91 -38.14
C GLY A 282 -9.36 -17.23 -37.40
N SER A 283 -8.99 -17.19 -36.12
CA SER A 283 -8.88 -18.40 -35.29
C SER A 283 -10.23 -19.09 -35.09
N LEU A 284 -11.31 -18.32 -34.88
CA LEU A 284 -12.66 -18.88 -34.81
C LEU A 284 -13.02 -19.62 -36.11
N HIS A 285 -12.80 -18.99 -37.27
CA HIS A 285 -13.09 -19.61 -38.56
C HIS A 285 -12.25 -20.88 -38.77
N SER A 286 -10.96 -20.87 -38.40
CA SER A 286 -10.15 -22.09 -38.52
C SER A 286 -10.70 -23.29 -37.74
N ILE A 287 -11.37 -23.05 -36.61
CA ILE A 287 -12.01 -24.09 -35.79
C ILE A 287 -13.37 -24.50 -36.39
N LEU A 288 -14.15 -23.53 -36.88
CA LEU A 288 -15.48 -23.78 -37.45
C LEU A 288 -15.43 -24.52 -38.80
N PHE A 289 -14.32 -24.39 -39.54
CA PHE A 289 -14.11 -25.04 -40.85
C PHE A 289 -13.20 -26.27 -40.77
N ASP A 290 -12.86 -26.73 -39.57
CA ASP A 290 -12.10 -27.96 -39.34
C ASP A 290 -12.93 -29.18 -39.83
N PRO A 291 -12.45 -29.96 -40.81
CA PRO A 291 -13.25 -31.04 -41.41
C PRO A 291 -13.52 -32.21 -40.45
N ASP A 292 -12.75 -32.33 -39.37
CA ASP A 292 -12.92 -33.40 -38.36
C ASP A 292 -13.87 -32.99 -37.22
N VAL A 293 -14.39 -31.75 -37.25
CA VAL A 293 -15.24 -31.17 -36.20
C VAL A 293 -16.65 -30.91 -36.74
N ASP A 294 -17.62 -31.72 -36.32
CA ASP A 294 -19.02 -31.55 -36.70
C ASP A 294 -19.73 -30.48 -35.86
N VAL A 295 -19.36 -30.36 -34.58
CA VAL A 295 -20.04 -29.54 -33.59
C VAL A 295 -19.05 -28.69 -32.82
N VAL A 296 -19.32 -27.39 -32.69
CA VAL A 296 -18.59 -26.49 -31.79
C VAL A 296 -19.55 -25.89 -30.78
N VAL A 297 -19.26 -26.09 -29.49
CA VAL A 297 -19.98 -25.47 -28.38
C VAL A 297 -19.08 -24.38 -27.79
N CYS A 298 -19.54 -23.14 -27.86
CA CYS A 298 -18.74 -21.98 -27.49
C CYS A 298 -19.31 -21.26 -26.27
N LEU A 299 -18.54 -21.16 -25.19
CA LEU A 299 -18.84 -20.23 -24.11
C LEU A 299 -18.37 -18.83 -24.55
N SER A 300 -19.33 -18.00 -24.96
CA SER A 300 -19.08 -16.65 -25.47
C SER A 300 -19.24 -15.62 -24.37
N PHE A 301 -18.23 -14.77 -24.15
CA PHE A 301 -18.37 -13.51 -23.42
C PHE A 301 -18.91 -12.45 -24.37
N THR A 302 -20.11 -11.94 -24.10
CA THR A 302 -20.90 -11.21 -25.08
C THR A 302 -20.86 -9.69 -24.92
N SER A 303 -20.34 -9.21 -23.80
CA SER A 303 -20.36 -7.79 -23.42
C SER A 303 -19.00 -7.09 -23.46
N LEU A 304 -17.90 -7.80 -23.74
CA LEU A 304 -16.55 -7.22 -23.72
C LEU A 304 -16.30 -6.19 -24.83
N ARG A 305 -16.90 -6.43 -26.01
CA ARG A 305 -16.73 -5.63 -27.23
C ARG A 305 -17.75 -4.49 -27.39
N ASN A 306 -18.55 -4.22 -26.35
CA ASN A 306 -19.50 -3.10 -26.37
C ASN A 306 -18.76 -1.76 -26.48
N GLU A 307 -19.41 -0.75 -27.06
CA GLU A 307 -18.85 0.60 -27.10
C GLU A 307 -18.61 1.13 -25.68
N ASP A 308 -17.41 1.68 -25.45
CA ASP A 308 -17.02 2.25 -24.17
C ASP A 308 -17.33 3.75 -24.17
N SER A 309 -18.41 4.10 -23.47
CA SER A 309 -18.91 5.46 -23.32
C SER A 309 -17.91 6.40 -22.64
N TYR A 310 -17.10 5.91 -21.69
CA TYR A 310 -16.08 6.74 -21.04
C TYR A 310 -14.97 7.08 -22.04
N LEU A 311 -14.51 6.09 -22.82
CA LEU A 311 -13.54 6.33 -23.89
C LEU A 311 -14.06 7.30 -24.96
N ALA A 312 -15.36 7.27 -25.26
CA ALA A 312 -15.98 8.25 -26.15
C ALA A 312 -15.94 9.67 -25.56
N VAL A 313 -16.29 9.84 -24.28
CA VAL A 313 -16.30 11.14 -23.60
C VAL A 313 -14.90 11.77 -23.53
N ILE A 314 -13.87 11.01 -23.15
CA ILE A 314 -12.49 11.54 -23.08
C ILE A 314 -11.92 11.85 -24.48
N GLN A 315 -12.32 11.09 -25.51
CA GLN A 315 -11.98 11.38 -26.91
C GLN A 315 -12.62 12.68 -27.39
N ASP A 316 -13.90 12.90 -27.09
CA ASP A 316 -14.62 14.12 -27.45
C ASP A 316 -14.04 15.35 -26.75
N PHE A 317 -13.61 15.20 -25.50
CA PHE A 317 -12.92 16.27 -24.77
C PHE A 317 -11.61 16.68 -25.47
N LEU A 318 -10.79 15.72 -25.89
CA LEU A 318 -9.53 16.00 -26.60
C LEU A 318 -9.75 16.75 -27.91
N ASN A 319 -10.84 16.43 -28.62
CA ASN A 319 -11.20 17.08 -29.88
C ASN A 319 -11.61 18.56 -29.70
N CYS A 320 -11.90 19.01 -28.48
CA CYS A 320 -12.30 20.38 -28.20
C CYS A 320 -11.11 21.35 -27.98
N GLU A 321 -9.86 20.88 -28.15
CA GLU A 321 -8.63 21.68 -28.01
C GLU A 321 -8.58 22.56 -26.75
N GLY A 322 -9.05 22.04 -25.62
CA GLY A 322 -9.39 22.85 -24.45
C GLY A 322 -8.30 23.76 -23.87
N PHE A 323 -7.03 23.53 -24.19
CA PHE A 323 -5.89 24.33 -23.75
C PHE A 323 -5.45 25.43 -24.73
N THR A 324 -6.01 25.52 -25.94
CA THR A 324 -5.57 26.49 -26.94
C THR A 324 -6.08 27.90 -26.65
N VAL A 325 -7.35 28.04 -26.25
CA VAL A 325 -8.00 29.31 -25.90
C VAL A 325 -8.39 29.32 -24.42
N LEU A 326 -7.69 30.12 -23.61
CA LEU A 326 -7.95 30.25 -22.17
C LEU A 326 -8.98 31.37 -21.90
N GLY A 327 -9.80 31.20 -20.86
CA GLY A 327 -10.70 32.24 -20.35
C GLY A 327 -12.06 32.40 -21.04
N GLN A 328 -12.42 31.55 -22.02
CA GLN A 328 -13.77 31.51 -22.60
C GLN A 328 -14.68 30.52 -21.85
N PRO A 329 -15.96 30.86 -21.59
CA PRO A 329 -16.92 29.91 -21.03
C PRO A 329 -17.08 28.72 -21.97
N ARG A 330 -16.93 27.50 -21.46
CA ARG A 330 -17.24 26.31 -22.25
C ARG A 330 -18.74 26.07 -22.24
N GLU A 331 -19.37 26.20 -23.40
CA GLU A 331 -20.80 25.89 -23.58
C GLU A 331 -21.08 24.37 -23.54
N ARG A 332 -20.04 23.54 -23.73
CA ARG A 332 -20.17 22.09 -23.84
C ARG A 332 -19.86 21.41 -22.50
N GLU A 333 -20.91 20.95 -21.82
CA GLU A 333 -20.76 20.02 -20.71
C GLU A 333 -20.33 18.64 -21.24
N PHE A 334 -19.45 17.97 -20.50
CA PHE A 334 -19.09 16.57 -20.73
C PHE A 334 -19.71 15.73 -19.62
N PRO A 335 -21.04 15.50 -19.65
CA PRO A 335 -21.69 14.71 -18.64
C PRO A 335 -21.13 13.29 -18.70
N LEU A 336 -20.41 12.90 -17.65
CA LEU A 336 -20.10 11.52 -17.38
C LEU A 336 -21.44 10.84 -17.02
N GLN A 337 -22.19 10.40 -18.03
CA GLN A 337 -23.28 9.47 -17.76
C GLN A 337 -22.65 8.25 -17.09
N ALA A 338 -23.14 7.91 -15.90
CA ALA A 338 -22.77 6.69 -15.21
C ALA A 338 -23.35 5.49 -15.97
N THR A 339 -22.78 5.17 -17.13
CA THR A 339 -22.94 3.86 -17.76
C THR A 339 -22.38 2.87 -16.76
N GLN A 340 -23.29 2.14 -16.13
CA GLN A 340 -22.90 1.09 -15.23
C GLN A 340 -22.27 -0.05 -16.04
N PRO A 341 -21.09 -0.54 -15.64
CA PRO A 341 -20.51 -1.70 -16.29
C PRO A 341 -21.48 -2.88 -16.33
N TRP A 342 -21.45 -3.68 -17.39
CA TRP A 342 -22.41 -4.77 -17.59
C TRP A 342 -22.48 -5.76 -16.41
N PHE A 343 -21.40 -5.92 -15.64
CA PHE A 343 -21.34 -6.83 -14.50
C PHE A 343 -21.99 -6.30 -13.22
N THR A 344 -22.47 -5.06 -13.17
CA THR A 344 -23.16 -4.53 -11.98
C THR A 344 -24.62 -4.94 -11.89
N PHE A 345 -25.21 -5.47 -12.98
CA PHE A 345 -26.59 -5.93 -12.99
C PHE A 345 -26.69 -7.34 -12.38
N PRO A 346 -27.50 -7.55 -11.31
CA PRO A 346 -27.58 -8.84 -10.62
C PRO A 346 -27.96 -10.02 -11.53
N ASP A 347 -28.90 -9.80 -12.46
CA ASP A 347 -29.41 -10.83 -13.38
C ASP A 347 -28.32 -11.39 -14.29
N ILE A 348 -27.37 -10.54 -14.71
CA ILE A 348 -26.24 -10.97 -15.55
C ILE A 348 -25.36 -11.95 -14.78
N SER A 349 -25.07 -11.65 -13.51
CA SER A 349 -24.24 -12.54 -12.67
C SER A 349 -24.88 -13.93 -12.48
N VAL A 350 -26.21 -14.00 -12.37
CA VAL A 350 -26.95 -15.25 -12.24
C VAL A 350 -26.89 -16.06 -13.53
N SER A 351 -27.19 -15.42 -14.66
CA SER A 351 -27.14 -16.08 -15.98
C SER A 351 -25.73 -16.57 -16.31
N MET A 352 -24.70 -15.78 -15.98
CA MET A 352 -23.32 -16.19 -16.23
C MET A 352 -22.91 -17.42 -15.43
N ARG A 353 -23.25 -17.48 -14.14
CA ARG A 353 -22.95 -18.65 -13.28
C ARG A 353 -23.68 -19.90 -13.79
N GLN A 354 -24.92 -19.76 -14.22
CA GLN A 354 -25.70 -20.85 -14.81
C GLN A 354 -25.05 -21.35 -16.11
N ASN A 355 -24.71 -20.45 -17.04
CA ASN A 355 -24.05 -20.80 -18.29
C ASN A 355 -22.70 -21.46 -18.07
N LEU A 356 -21.88 -20.94 -17.16
CA LEU A 356 -20.58 -21.54 -16.83
C LEU A 356 -20.77 -22.96 -16.27
N SER A 357 -21.70 -23.16 -15.35
CA SER A 357 -21.98 -24.47 -14.75
C SER A 357 -22.44 -25.49 -15.80
N LEU A 358 -23.41 -25.13 -16.64
CA LEU A 358 -23.93 -25.97 -17.71
C LEU A 358 -22.83 -26.33 -18.73
N PHE A 359 -22.08 -25.32 -19.19
CA PHE A 359 -20.98 -25.52 -20.12
C PHE A 359 -19.87 -26.41 -19.56
N THR A 360 -19.51 -26.23 -18.29
CA THR A 360 -18.44 -27.01 -17.63
C THR A 360 -18.84 -28.47 -17.47
N SER A 361 -20.04 -28.76 -16.97
CA SER A 361 -20.50 -30.15 -16.82
C SER A 361 -20.66 -30.83 -18.18
N PHE A 362 -21.21 -30.13 -19.17
CA PHE A 362 -21.40 -30.68 -20.51
C PHE A 362 -20.08 -30.91 -21.26
N SER A 363 -19.13 -29.98 -21.19
CA SER A 363 -17.80 -30.16 -21.81
C SER A 363 -17.03 -31.33 -21.20
N LYS A 364 -17.05 -31.49 -19.87
CA LYS A 364 -16.43 -32.63 -19.19
C LYS A 364 -17.05 -33.97 -19.57
N ALA A 365 -18.39 -34.03 -19.72
CA ALA A 365 -19.10 -35.24 -20.11
C ALA A 365 -18.79 -35.69 -21.55
N ASN A 366 -18.44 -34.75 -22.43
CA ASN A 366 -18.23 -34.99 -23.86
C ASN A 366 -16.75 -34.88 -24.30
N LYS A 367 -15.80 -34.78 -23.36
CA LYS A 367 -14.37 -34.57 -23.64
C LYS A 367 -13.71 -35.60 -24.57
N ASN A 368 -14.29 -36.79 -24.68
CA ASN A 368 -13.76 -37.90 -25.48
C ASN A 368 -14.39 -37.98 -26.89
N ASP A 369 -15.43 -37.20 -27.21
CA ASP A 369 -16.01 -37.17 -28.55
C ASP A 369 -15.21 -36.20 -29.44
N LYS A 370 -14.41 -36.76 -30.37
CA LYS A 370 -13.54 -35.97 -31.25
C LYS A 370 -14.31 -35.07 -32.22
N ARG A 371 -15.61 -35.35 -32.48
CA ARG A 371 -16.45 -34.55 -33.38
C ARG A 371 -16.95 -33.27 -32.71
N VAL A 372 -16.89 -33.19 -31.37
CA VAL A 372 -17.38 -32.06 -30.58
C VAL A 372 -16.20 -31.28 -30.02
N LYS A 373 -16.15 -29.99 -30.30
CA LYS A 373 -15.08 -29.09 -29.82
C LYS A 373 -15.65 -28.02 -28.90
N PHE A 374 -15.01 -27.83 -27.75
CA PHE A 374 -15.38 -26.83 -26.76
C PHE A 374 -14.39 -25.66 -26.79
N ILE A 375 -14.92 -24.44 -26.90
CA ILE A 375 -14.09 -23.23 -27.00
C ILE A 375 -14.64 -22.10 -26.12
N ILE A 376 -13.78 -21.13 -25.83
CA ILE A 376 -14.13 -19.89 -25.16
C ILE A 376 -13.84 -18.75 -26.13
N ALA A 377 -14.72 -17.76 -26.27
CA ALA A 377 -14.50 -16.64 -27.16
C ALA A 377 -15.13 -15.34 -26.63
N SER A 378 -14.68 -14.21 -27.17
CA SER A 378 -15.40 -12.93 -27.04
C SER A 378 -16.19 -12.69 -28.32
N ILE A 379 -17.52 -12.71 -28.23
CA ILE A 379 -18.43 -12.56 -29.38
C ILE A 379 -19.58 -11.66 -28.96
N SER A 380 -19.62 -10.42 -29.47
CA SER A 380 -20.68 -9.46 -29.17
C SER A 380 -22.07 -10.04 -29.39
N ASP A 381 -22.90 -9.98 -28.36
CA ASP A 381 -24.33 -10.27 -28.46
C ASP A 381 -25.10 -9.42 -27.43
N PRO A 382 -25.60 -8.23 -27.82
CA PRO A 382 -26.36 -7.37 -26.94
C PRO A 382 -27.68 -7.99 -26.45
N SER A 383 -28.22 -9.00 -27.13
CA SER A 383 -29.45 -9.69 -26.72
C SER A 383 -29.23 -10.68 -25.58
N ASN A 384 -27.99 -11.08 -25.32
CA ASN A 384 -27.61 -12.01 -24.24
C ASN A 384 -26.41 -11.46 -23.45
N PRO A 385 -26.57 -10.44 -22.60
CA PRO A 385 -25.45 -9.79 -21.92
C PRO A 385 -24.74 -10.69 -20.89
N GLY A 386 -23.44 -10.46 -20.69
CA GLY A 386 -22.55 -11.28 -19.86
C GLY A 386 -21.95 -12.44 -20.63
N THR A 387 -22.60 -13.62 -20.57
CA THR A 387 -22.18 -14.81 -21.33
C THR A 387 -23.36 -15.51 -21.98
N SER A 388 -23.09 -16.20 -23.08
CA SER A 388 -24.01 -17.16 -23.71
C SER A 388 -23.26 -18.42 -24.13
N ILE A 389 -23.97 -19.55 -24.20
CA ILE A 389 -23.46 -20.77 -24.82
C ILE A 389 -24.00 -20.79 -26.25
N GLN A 390 -23.11 -20.73 -27.24
CA GLN A 390 -23.46 -20.76 -28.66
C GLN A 390 -23.17 -22.13 -29.25
N LEU A 391 -24.09 -22.64 -30.07
CA LEU A 391 -23.96 -23.91 -30.78
C LEU A 391 -23.75 -23.68 -32.27
N TYR A 392 -22.65 -24.22 -32.79
CA TYR A 392 -22.35 -24.27 -34.21
C TYR A 392 -22.38 -25.74 -34.66
N GLN A 393 -23.02 -26.00 -35.79
CA GLN A 393 -23.00 -27.30 -36.45
C GLN A 393 -22.53 -27.13 -37.90
N LYS A 394 -21.50 -27.89 -38.29
CA LYS A 394 -20.89 -27.84 -39.62
C LYS A 394 -20.52 -26.40 -40.05
N GLY A 395 -19.90 -25.67 -39.11
CA GLY A 395 -19.45 -24.29 -39.30
C GLY A 395 -20.54 -23.20 -39.27
N ILE A 396 -21.82 -23.55 -39.07
CA ILE A 396 -22.94 -22.60 -39.07
C ILE A 396 -23.48 -22.41 -37.65
N LEU A 397 -23.67 -21.17 -37.21
CA LEU A 397 -24.35 -20.86 -35.95
C LEU A 397 -25.80 -21.34 -36.02
N LYS A 398 -26.18 -22.26 -35.14
CA LYS A 398 -27.52 -22.84 -35.07
C LYS A 398 -28.35 -22.23 -33.96
N ASP A 399 -27.73 -22.05 -32.80
CA ASP A 399 -28.40 -21.50 -31.63
C ASP A 399 -27.45 -20.56 -30.87
N PRO A 400 -27.76 -19.24 -30.81
CA PRO A 400 -26.95 -18.27 -30.07
C PRO A 400 -27.13 -18.36 -28.54
N LYS A 401 -28.11 -19.14 -28.05
CA LYS A 401 -28.43 -19.32 -26.62
C LYS A 401 -28.72 -20.79 -26.31
N PHE A 402 -27.86 -21.66 -26.81
CA PHE A 402 -27.95 -23.09 -26.63
C PHE A 402 -27.97 -23.46 -25.15
N GLN A 403 -28.91 -24.33 -24.76
CA GLN A 403 -28.93 -24.94 -23.42
C GLN A 403 -28.54 -26.41 -23.52
N PRO A 404 -27.32 -26.79 -23.11
CA PRO A 404 -26.93 -28.19 -23.07
C PRO A 404 -27.74 -28.97 -22.06
N VAL A 405 -27.87 -30.28 -22.26
CA VAL A 405 -28.53 -31.16 -21.27
C VAL A 405 -27.76 -31.19 -19.94
N SER A 406 -28.44 -30.81 -18.85
CA SER A 406 -27.91 -30.87 -17.48
C SER A 406 -27.96 -32.27 -16.87
N LYS A 407 -27.19 -32.46 -15.78
CA LYS A 407 -27.20 -33.67 -14.94
C LYS A 407 -28.64 -34.05 -14.55
N PRO A 408 -29.13 -35.25 -14.87
CA PRO A 408 -30.47 -35.68 -14.52
C PRO A 408 -30.55 -36.12 -13.05
N PRO A 409 -31.75 -36.15 -12.43
CA PRO A 409 -31.93 -36.64 -11.06
C PRO A 409 -31.68 -38.15 -10.96
N LEU A 410 -31.57 -38.68 -9.74
CA LEU A 410 -31.40 -40.12 -9.48
C LEU A 410 -32.46 -40.98 -10.23
N PRO A 411 -32.08 -42.12 -10.83
CA PRO A 411 -33.06 -43.04 -11.42
C PRO A 411 -33.88 -43.70 -10.31
N MET A 412 -35.19 -43.84 -10.52
CA MET A 412 -36.01 -44.66 -9.63
C MET A 412 -35.90 -46.12 -10.06
N VAL A 413 -35.61 -47.00 -9.10
CA VAL A 413 -35.37 -48.43 -9.33
C VAL A 413 -36.52 -49.23 -8.76
N GLU A 414 -37.17 -50.04 -9.60
CA GLU A 414 -38.20 -51.01 -9.21
C GLU A 414 -37.75 -52.41 -9.64
N THR A 415 -37.77 -53.38 -8.72
CA THR A 415 -37.37 -54.77 -8.99
C THR A 415 -38.57 -55.70 -8.99
N TYR A 416 -38.70 -56.55 -10.01
CA TYR A 416 -39.75 -57.57 -10.13
C TYR A 416 -39.27 -58.75 -10.99
N ASP A 417 -39.58 -59.98 -10.59
CA ASP A 417 -39.30 -61.22 -11.36
C ASP A 417 -37.89 -61.26 -11.99
N GLU A 418 -36.84 -61.03 -11.19
CA GLU A 418 -35.43 -61.02 -11.63
C GLU A 418 -35.09 -59.95 -12.69
N LYS A 419 -35.98 -58.97 -12.90
CA LYS A 419 -35.79 -57.81 -13.78
C LYS A 419 -35.76 -56.52 -12.97
N VAL A 420 -35.08 -55.52 -13.53
CA VAL A 420 -34.98 -54.18 -12.94
C VAL A 420 -35.58 -53.17 -13.90
N LEU A 421 -36.66 -52.51 -13.49
CA LEU A 421 -37.25 -51.39 -14.20
C LEU A 421 -36.70 -50.08 -13.64
N LEU A 422 -36.09 -49.30 -14.52
CA LEU A 422 -35.62 -47.95 -14.22
C LEU A 422 -36.63 -46.95 -14.75
N LYS A 423 -37.08 -46.04 -13.89
CA LYS A 423 -37.82 -44.83 -14.31
C LYS A 423 -36.85 -43.65 -14.35
N LEU A 424 -36.75 -43.04 -15.53
CA LEU A 424 -35.79 -42.00 -15.88
C LEU A 424 -36.51 -40.66 -16.07
N SER A 425 -35.86 -39.57 -15.73
CA SER A 425 -36.40 -38.21 -15.89
C SER A 425 -35.63 -37.45 -16.96
N LYS A 426 -36.36 -36.69 -17.81
CA LYS A 426 -35.73 -35.78 -18.78
C LYS A 426 -34.86 -34.74 -18.06
N SER A 427 -33.90 -34.20 -18.79
CA SER A 427 -33.07 -33.12 -18.27
C SER A 427 -33.91 -31.84 -18.04
N LEU A 428 -33.53 -31.06 -17.03
CA LEU A 428 -34.14 -29.77 -16.72
C LEU A 428 -33.79 -28.68 -17.75
N THR A 429 -32.70 -28.87 -18.48
CA THR A 429 -32.21 -27.97 -19.52
C THR A 429 -31.90 -28.78 -20.78
N GLY A 430 -32.02 -28.15 -21.94
CA GLY A 430 -31.79 -28.80 -23.23
C GLY A 430 -32.81 -29.89 -23.58
N GLU A 431 -32.85 -30.26 -24.85
CA GLU A 431 -33.72 -31.33 -25.33
C GLU A 431 -33.09 -32.71 -25.10
N THR A 432 -33.81 -33.58 -24.39
CA THR A 432 -33.41 -34.99 -24.20
C THR A 432 -34.00 -35.83 -25.32
N VAL A 433 -33.16 -36.30 -26.24
CA VAL A 433 -33.55 -37.15 -27.37
C VAL A 433 -33.56 -38.63 -27.00
N GLN A 434 -32.67 -39.05 -26.08
CA GLN A 434 -32.63 -40.40 -25.50
C GLN A 434 -31.91 -40.39 -24.14
N PHE A 435 -31.89 -41.54 -23.46
CA PHE A 435 -31.14 -41.74 -22.23
C PHE A 435 -30.04 -42.78 -22.44
N ARG A 436 -28.90 -42.57 -21.78
CA ARG A 436 -27.80 -43.52 -21.69
C ARG A 436 -27.72 -44.05 -20.27
N VAL A 437 -28.06 -45.31 -20.07
CA VAL A 437 -28.00 -45.99 -18.77
C VAL A 437 -26.65 -46.67 -18.65
N GLU A 438 -26.02 -46.50 -17.50
CA GLU A 438 -24.71 -47.06 -17.15
C GLU A 438 -24.85 -47.88 -15.87
N TYR A 439 -24.43 -49.13 -15.86
CA TYR A 439 -24.45 -49.98 -14.67
C TYR A 439 -23.20 -50.85 -14.55
N ARG A 440 -22.83 -51.21 -13.32
CA ARG A 440 -21.71 -52.11 -13.03
C ARG A 440 -21.93 -52.88 -11.74
N MET A 441 -21.21 -53.99 -11.58
CA MET A 441 -21.24 -54.78 -10.35
C MET A 441 -20.44 -54.07 -9.23
N THR A 442 -20.91 -54.18 -7.99
CA THR A 442 -20.20 -53.66 -6.81
C THR A 442 -19.17 -54.70 -6.35
N PRO A 443 -17.87 -54.36 -6.28
CA PRO A 443 -16.85 -55.31 -5.81
C PRO A 443 -17.06 -55.65 -4.32
N PRO A 444 -16.69 -56.87 -3.86
CA PRO A 444 -16.66 -57.20 -2.44
C PRO A 444 -15.70 -56.29 -1.66
N PRO A 445 -15.98 -55.98 -0.37
CA PRO A 445 -15.15 -55.07 0.43
C PRO A 445 -13.67 -55.44 0.55
N ASP A 446 -13.34 -56.74 0.38
CA ASP A 446 -11.98 -57.28 0.55
C ASP A 446 -11.27 -57.61 -0.79
N SER A 447 -11.81 -57.15 -1.92
CA SER A 447 -11.30 -57.45 -3.26
C SER A 447 -10.44 -56.31 -3.80
N ALA A 448 -9.15 -56.57 -4.06
CA ALA A 448 -8.27 -55.71 -4.85
C ALA A 448 -8.46 -55.92 -6.37
N ALA A 449 -9.66 -56.31 -6.82
CA ALA A 449 -9.96 -56.49 -8.23
C ALA A 449 -10.05 -55.14 -8.95
N ASP A 450 -9.60 -55.12 -10.21
CA ASP A 450 -9.74 -53.96 -11.10
C ASP A 450 -11.20 -53.50 -11.13
N ILE A 451 -11.40 -52.18 -11.01
CA ILE A 451 -12.73 -51.57 -11.07
C ILE A 451 -13.32 -51.82 -12.46
N ASP A 452 -14.32 -52.69 -12.57
CA ASP A 452 -15.00 -52.98 -13.84
C ASP A 452 -15.48 -51.69 -14.53
N GLU A 453 -15.27 -51.62 -15.85
CA GLU A 453 -15.82 -50.57 -16.71
C GLU A 453 -17.35 -50.59 -16.66
N TRP A 454 -17.97 -49.41 -16.81
CA TRP A 454 -19.43 -49.31 -16.82
C TRP A 454 -20.01 -49.95 -18.07
N THR A 455 -20.95 -50.88 -17.91
CA THR A 455 -21.77 -51.38 -19.01
C THR A 455 -22.76 -50.30 -19.42
N VAL A 456 -22.86 -50.03 -20.72
CA VAL A 456 -23.65 -48.93 -21.29
C VAL A 456 -24.81 -49.48 -22.12
N THR A 457 -26.00 -48.92 -21.94
CA THR A 457 -27.20 -49.24 -22.75
C THR A 457 -27.99 -47.96 -23.01
N ASP A 458 -28.37 -47.73 -24.26
CA ASP A 458 -29.16 -46.55 -24.66
C ASP A 458 -30.65 -46.91 -24.81
N THR A 459 -31.55 -45.98 -24.48
CA THR A 459 -33.00 -46.15 -24.67
C THR A 459 -33.41 -45.91 -26.13
N SER A 460 -34.51 -46.52 -26.56
CA SER A 460 -35.13 -46.21 -27.86
C SER A 460 -35.83 -44.84 -27.81
N GLY A 461 -35.09 -43.77 -28.09
CA GLY A 461 -35.57 -42.40 -27.97
C GLY A 461 -35.77 -41.98 -26.50
N ALA A 462 -36.55 -40.94 -26.25
CA ALA A 462 -36.74 -40.32 -24.93
C ALA A 462 -37.71 -41.09 -24.01
N GLN A 463 -37.74 -42.43 -24.12
CA GLN A 463 -38.56 -43.27 -23.24
C GLN A 463 -38.06 -43.19 -21.80
N THR A 464 -38.95 -42.84 -20.88
CA THR A 464 -38.65 -42.64 -19.45
C THR A 464 -38.63 -43.94 -18.64
N SER A 465 -38.63 -45.10 -19.31
CA SER A 465 -38.61 -46.41 -18.67
C SER A 465 -37.70 -47.37 -19.43
N LEU A 466 -36.80 -48.05 -18.73
CA LEU A 466 -35.94 -49.09 -19.30
C LEU A 466 -35.91 -50.33 -18.38
N THR A 467 -36.03 -51.52 -18.97
CA THR A 467 -35.93 -52.78 -18.22
C THR A 467 -34.58 -53.45 -18.47
N LEU A 468 -33.80 -53.64 -17.41
CA LEU A 468 -32.57 -54.44 -17.43
C LEU A 468 -32.92 -55.91 -17.12
N SER A 469 -32.55 -56.81 -18.01
CA SER A 469 -32.99 -58.22 -17.99
C SER A 469 -31.85 -59.24 -17.74
N GLU A 470 -30.60 -58.80 -17.72
CA GLU A 470 -29.40 -59.66 -17.70
C GLU A 470 -28.59 -59.53 -16.39
N LEU A 471 -29.22 -59.05 -15.31
CA LEU A 471 -28.58 -58.86 -14.02
C LEU A 471 -28.75 -60.12 -13.16
N LYS A 472 -27.66 -60.61 -12.55
CA LYS A 472 -27.72 -61.76 -11.64
C LYS A 472 -28.33 -61.35 -10.30
N PRO A 473 -29.40 -62.02 -9.80
CA PRO A 473 -30.05 -61.64 -8.56
C PRO A 473 -29.18 -61.71 -7.29
N THR A 474 -28.08 -62.47 -7.33
CA THR A 474 -27.16 -62.66 -6.20
C THR A 474 -26.14 -61.54 -6.02
N ASP A 475 -25.99 -60.68 -7.03
CA ASP A 475 -24.92 -59.68 -7.07
C ASP A 475 -25.49 -58.28 -6.83
N GLN A 476 -24.71 -57.40 -6.20
CA GLN A 476 -25.08 -55.98 -6.06
C GLN A 476 -24.58 -55.19 -7.26
N TYR A 477 -25.42 -54.28 -7.76
CA TYR A 477 -25.08 -53.41 -8.89
C TYR A 477 -25.27 -51.95 -8.50
N LEU A 478 -24.45 -51.08 -9.09
CA LEU A 478 -24.67 -49.63 -9.13
C LEU A 478 -25.21 -49.26 -10.51
N VAL A 479 -26.24 -48.42 -10.55
CA VAL A 479 -26.82 -47.87 -11.77
C VAL A 479 -26.86 -46.35 -11.74
N ARG A 480 -26.58 -45.74 -12.88
CA ARG A 480 -26.73 -44.31 -13.13
C ARG A 480 -27.14 -44.08 -14.59
N TYR A 481 -27.52 -42.87 -14.95
CA TYR A 481 -27.86 -42.55 -16.34
C TYR A 481 -27.52 -41.11 -16.73
N ARG A 482 -27.48 -40.86 -18.03
CA ARG A 482 -27.27 -39.56 -18.66
C ARG A 482 -28.45 -39.22 -19.56
N ALA A 483 -28.79 -37.95 -19.63
CA ALA A 483 -29.60 -37.42 -20.71
C ALA A 483 -28.72 -37.25 -21.95
N VAL A 484 -29.22 -37.64 -23.11
CA VAL A 484 -28.54 -37.48 -24.40
C VAL A 484 -29.30 -36.46 -25.22
N SER A 485 -28.58 -35.51 -25.81
CA SER A 485 -29.07 -34.54 -26.79
C SER A 485 -28.55 -34.87 -28.19
N GLU A 486 -28.98 -34.13 -29.21
CA GLU A 486 -28.47 -34.31 -30.58
C GLU A 486 -26.96 -34.12 -30.70
N VAL A 487 -26.35 -33.35 -29.79
CA VAL A 487 -24.96 -32.89 -29.91
C VAL A 487 -24.03 -33.40 -28.80
N GLY A 488 -24.55 -34.20 -27.87
CA GLY A 488 -23.76 -34.76 -26.77
C GLY A 488 -24.59 -35.22 -25.57
N VAL A 489 -23.91 -35.69 -24.52
CA VAL A 489 -24.52 -36.26 -23.31
C VAL A 489 -24.32 -35.37 -22.08
N SER A 490 -25.22 -35.48 -21.10
CA SER A 490 -25.07 -34.82 -19.80
C SER A 490 -24.01 -35.49 -18.93
N GLU A 491 -23.67 -34.86 -17.81
CA GLU A 491 -23.07 -35.56 -16.68
C GLU A 491 -23.99 -36.70 -16.21
N ALA A 492 -23.41 -37.79 -15.70
CA ALA A 492 -24.19 -38.90 -15.17
C ALA A 492 -24.90 -38.48 -13.88
N SER A 493 -26.10 -39.02 -13.66
CA SER A 493 -26.77 -38.97 -12.36
C SER A 493 -25.87 -39.54 -11.28
N ASP A 494 -26.20 -39.24 -10.03
CA ASP A 494 -25.65 -40.02 -8.91
C ASP A 494 -26.08 -41.49 -9.06
N SER A 495 -25.25 -42.39 -8.51
CA SER A 495 -25.46 -43.83 -8.64
C SER A 495 -26.40 -44.35 -7.55
N VAL A 496 -27.30 -45.26 -7.92
CA VAL A 496 -28.22 -45.97 -7.03
C VAL A 496 -27.85 -47.44 -6.98
N SER A 497 -27.88 -48.04 -5.79
CA SER A 497 -27.68 -49.48 -5.63
C SER A 497 -28.95 -50.25 -6.00
N ILE A 498 -28.80 -51.30 -6.79
CA ILE A 498 -29.85 -52.27 -7.09
C ILE A 498 -29.74 -53.42 -6.08
N SER A 499 -30.83 -53.71 -5.38
CA SER A 499 -30.98 -54.89 -4.53
C SER A 499 -32.20 -55.71 -4.94
N PHE A 500 -32.00 -57.01 -5.13
CA PHE A 500 -33.10 -57.95 -5.36
C PHE A 500 -33.62 -58.42 -3.99
N PRO A 501 -34.95 -58.47 -3.79
CA PRO A 501 -35.51 -59.00 -2.56
C PRO A 501 -35.12 -60.48 -2.40
N GLY A 502 -34.33 -60.78 -1.36
CA GLY A 502 -33.99 -62.17 -1.01
C GLY A 502 -35.23 -62.93 -0.56
N LYS A 503 -35.34 -64.21 -0.96
CA LYS A 503 -36.29 -65.14 -0.33
C LYS A 503 -35.98 -65.20 1.17
N PRO A 504 -36.96 -65.06 2.08
CA PRO A 504 -36.72 -65.24 3.50
C PRO A 504 -36.41 -66.71 3.79
N ASP A 505 -35.19 -66.99 4.24
CA ASP A 505 -34.80 -68.28 4.79
C ASP A 505 -35.33 -68.34 6.23
N VAL A 506 -36.40 -69.11 6.46
CA VAL A 506 -36.97 -69.33 7.79
C VAL A 506 -36.15 -70.42 8.47
N GLY A 507 -35.18 -70.02 9.29
CA GLY A 507 -34.43 -70.90 10.20
C GLY A 507 -34.59 -70.44 11.64
N MET A 508 -35.39 -71.17 12.42
CA MET A 508 -35.48 -71.06 13.88
C MET A 508 -34.15 -71.47 14.54
N SER A 509 -33.64 -70.69 15.50
CA SER A 509 -32.98 -71.27 16.69
C SER A 509 -33.06 -70.33 17.90
N GLU A 510 -33.33 -70.92 19.06
CA GLU A 510 -33.43 -70.27 20.37
C GLU A 510 -32.06 -69.92 20.99
N ALA A 511 -32.14 -68.96 21.93
CA ALA A 511 -31.41 -68.84 23.19
C ALA A 511 -30.16 -67.94 23.32
N SER A 512 -30.27 -67.08 24.34
CA SER A 512 -29.27 -66.50 25.25
C SER A 512 -28.58 -65.16 24.91
N ASP A 513 -28.97 -64.17 25.73
CA ASP A 513 -28.18 -63.22 26.52
C ASP A 513 -27.27 -62.16 25.89
N SER A 514 -27.79 -60.93 25.98
CA SER A 514 -27.11 -59.63 26.20
C SER A 514 -26.18 -59.09 25.11
N ILE A 515 -26.58 -57.94 24.56
CA ILE A 515 -25.80 -57.07 23.68
C ILE A 515 -25.48 -55.78 24.44
N SER A 516 -24.20 -55.41 24.48
CA SER A 516 -23.73 -54.08 24.87
C SER A 516 -23.51 -53.21 23.62
N VAL A 517 -24.13 -52.03 23.57
CA VAL A 517 -23.79 -50.96 22.63
C VAL A 517 -23.88 -49.63 23.35
N SER A 518 -22.78 -48.88 23.38
CA SER A 518 -22.69 -47.49 23.84
C SER A 518 -22.52 -46.57 22.63
N PHE A 519 -23.34 -45.52 22.57
CA PHE A 519 -23.11 -44.34 21.76
C PHE A 519 -23.01 -43.13 22.68
N HIS A 520 -22.01 -42.29 22.47
CA HIS A 520 -21.87 -40.99 23.11
C HIS A 520 -22.14 -39.91 22.06
N GLU A 521 -23.16 -39.10 22.34
CA GLU A 521 -23.38 -37.82 21.69
C GLU A 521 -23.44 -36.71 22.75
N LYS A 522 -23.10 -35.50 22.29
CA LYS A 522 -22.71 -34.26 22.97
C LYS A 522 -23.63 -33.75 24.10
N PRO A 523 -23.19 -32.68 24.78
CA PRO A 523 -24.10 -31.54 24.91
C PRO A 523 -23.49 -30.17 24.57
N ASP A 524 -24.32 -29.36 23.91
CA ASP A 524 -24.30 -27.89 23.92
C ASP A 524 -24.93 -27.37 25.23
N GLY A 525 -24.59 -26.13 25.63
CA GLY A 525 -25.38 -25.36 26.60
C GLY A 525 -24.58 -24.30 27.37
N GLY A 526 -24.89 -23.00 27.17
CA GLY A 526 -24.16 -21.86 27.75
C GLY A 526 -24.82 -21.17 28.97
N MET A 527 -24.07 -20.18 29.50
CA MET A 527 -24.38 -18.97 30.33
C MET A 527 -25.31 -19.11 31.57
N SER A 528 -25.17 -18.43 32.73
CA SER A 528 -24.60 -17.12 33.12
C SER A 528 -24.38 -16.97 34.65
N GLU A 529 -23.47 -16.05 35.02
CA GLU A 529 -23.44 -15.07 36.14
C GLU A 529 -23.24 -15.40 37.67
N ALA A 530 -22.17 -14.77 38.20
CA ALA A 530 -22.00 -13.94 39.41
C ALA A 530 -22.21 -14.49 40.86
N SER A 531 -21.13 -14.46 41.68
CA SER A 531 -20.91 -13.46 42.78
C SER A 531 -19.89 -13.90 43.87
N ASN A 532 -19.10 -12.91 44.33
CA ASN A 532 -18.41 -12.68 45.62
C ASN A 532 -17.60 -13.78 46.35
N PHE A 533 -16.35 -13.46 46.73
CA PHE A 533 -15.86 -13.58 48.12
C PHE A 533 -14.62 -12.69 48.38
N HIS A 534 -14.67 -11.88 49.44
CA HIS A 534 -13.54 -11.20 50.06
C HIS A 534 -12.75 -12.19 50.92
N GLN A 535 -11.41 -12.17 50.87
CA GLN A 535 -10.57 -12.65 51.96
C GLN A 535 -9.37 -11.72 52.16
N LYS A 536 -9.31 -11.10 53.35
CA LYS A 536 -8.12 -10.43 53.90
C LYS A 536 -7.07 -11.50 54.22
N LEU A 537 -5.83 -11.29 53.76
CA LEU A 537 -4.66 -12.06 54.20
C LEU A 537 -3.73 -11.15 55.00
N ASN A 538 -3.40 -11.60 56.21
CA ASN A 538 -2.39 -11.04 57.09
C ASN A 538 -1.10 -11.85 56.96
N LEU A 539 0.05 -11.17 57.06
CA LEU A 539 1.35 -11.57 57.65
C LEU A 539 2.62 -11.55 56.77
N LYS A 540 3.64 -10.92 57.40
CA LYS A 540 5.07 -11.26 57.57
C LYS A 540 6.16 -10.47 56.81
N VAL A 541 7.14 -10.08 57.63
CA VAL A 541 8.34 -9.30 57.33
C VAL A 541 9.27 -10.06 56.37
N GLY A 542 9.67 -9.36 55.31
CA GLY A 542 10.40 -9.91 54.15
C GLY A 542 9.77 -9.52 52.80
N GLN A 543 9.08 -8.38 52.72
CA GLN A 543 8.36 -7.96 51.52
C GLN A 543 9.31 -7.40 50.43
N SER A 544 9.13 -7.94 49.22
CA SER A 544 9.58 -7.39 47.95
C SER A 544 8.94 -6.02 47.69
N TRP A 545 9.71 -5.12 47.09
CA TRP A 545 9.29 -3.78 46.68
C TRP A 545 8.08 -3.81 45.74
N ASN A 546 7.01 -3.12 46.14
CA ASN A 546 5.87 -2.84 45.27
C ASN A 546 6.24 -1.70 44.31
N PHE A 547 6.64 -2.04 43.08
CA PHE A 547 6.86 -1.08 41.98
C PHE A 547 5.56 -0.60 41.30
N PHE A 548 4.40 -0.76 41.95
CA PHE A 548 3.09 -0.43 41.38
C PHE A 548 2.66 1.04 41.48
N THR A 549 3.55 1.98 41.80
CA THR A 549 3.21 3.40 41.66
C THR A 549 3.51 3.88 40.23
N SER A 550 2.46 4.23 39.50
CA SER A 550 2.53 4.95 38.21
C SER A 550 3.42 6.19 38.27
N SER A 551 3.72 6.72 39.46
CA SER A 551 4.57 7.88 39.69
C SER A 551 6.01 7.69 39.21
N LEU A 552 6.66 6.54 39.47
CA LEU A 552 8.08 6.34 39.13
C LEU A 552 8.29 6.27 37.61
N PHE A 553 7.43 5.54 36.90
CA PHE A 553 7.47 5.46 35.44
C PHE A 553 7.11 6.78 34.79
N ASN A 554 6.11 7.50 35.33
CA ASN A 554 5.78 8.85 34.86
C ASN A 554 6.91 9.84 35.11
N GLU A 555 7.61 9.73 36.24
CA GLU A 555 8.73 10.59 36.62
C GLU A 555 9.97 10.32 35.75
N LEU A 556 10.31 9.04 35.51
CA LEU A 556 11.37 8.61 34.60
C LEU A 556 11.09 9.07 33.16
N ARG A 557 9.86 8.82 32.67
CA ARG A 557 9.38 9.30 31.37
C ARG A 557 9.46 10.81 31.26
N THR A 558 8.99 11.54 32.27
CA THR A 558 9.01 13.01 32.28
C THR A 558 10.45 13.54 32.28
N LYS A 559 11.36 12.93 33.05
CA LYS A 559 12.77 13.32 33.13
C LYS A 559 13.49 13.10 31.78
N ILE A 560 13.22 11.99 31.09
CA ILE A 560 13.74 11.66 29.75
C ILE A 560 13.19 12.60 28.67
N MET A 561 11.89 12.88 28.68
CA MET A 561 11.26 13.75 27.68
C MET A 561 11.69 15.21 27.83
N THR A 562 11.97 15.67 29.07
CA THR A 562 12.46 17.03 29.34
C THR A 562 13.92 17.24 28.92
N SER A 563 14.77 16.21 28.93
CA SER A 563 16.21 16.34 28.64
C SER A 563 16.57 16.26 27.16
N MET A 564 15.75 15.59 26.33
CA MET A 564 16.04 15.34 24.90
C MET A 564 15.38 16.34 23.93
N GLY A 565 14.79 17.42 24.43
CA GLY A 565 14.17 18.46 23.58
C GLY A 565 12.93 17.99 22.80
N MET A 566 12.29 16.89 23.23
CA MET A 566 11.07 16.34 22.64
C MET A 566 9.84 16.71 23.45
N SER A 567 8.64 16.40 22.92
CA SER A 567 7.39 16.87 23.48
C SER A 567 7.32 16.79 24.98
N ARG A 568 7.22 17.99 25.56
CA ARG A 568 7.09 18.22 27.00
C ARG A 568 5.92 17.43 27.60
N TRP A 569 4.95 17.03 26.77
CA TRP A 569 3.65 16.56 27.22
C TRP A 569 3.47 15.07 27.00
N SER A 570 2.87 14.40 27.99
CA SER A 570 2.57 12.97 27.88
C SER A 570 1.50 12.72 26.80
N LEU A 571 1.55 11.56 26.12
CA LEU A 571 0.53 11.18 25.13
C LEU A 571 -0.87 11.09 25.75
N SER A 572 -0.97 10.76 27.04
CA SER A 572 -2.23 10.82 27.80
C SER A 572 -2.78 12.24 27.92
N THR A 573 -1.91 13.23 28.19
CA THR A 573 -2.29 14.66 28.27
C THR A 573 -2.73 15.19 26.90
N ILE A 574 -2.01 14.81 25.84
CA ILE A 574 -2.36 15.17 24.47
C ILE A 574 -3.72 14.58 24.09
N LYS A 575 -3.94 13.27 24.35
CA LYS A 575 -5.21 12.60 24.06
C LYS A 575 -6.39 13.12 24.88
N SER A 576 -6.17 13.64 26.08
CA SER A 576 -7.25 14.15 26.95
C SER A 576 -7.67 15.58 26.63
N GLU A 577 -6.78 16.41 26.09
CA GLU A 577 -7.02 17.85 25.95
C GLU A 577 -6.93 18.39 24.51
N VAL A 578 -6.35 17.61 23.58
CA VAL A 578 -6.33 17.94 22.16
C VAL A 578 -7.46 17.21 21.47
N THR A 579 -8.38 17.98 20.86
CA THR A 579 -9.51 17.50 20.06
C THR A 579 -9.19 17.64 18.57
N ASN A 580 -10.00 17.02 17.71
CA ASN A 580 -9.83 17.04 16.24
C ASN A 580 -8.42 16.63 15.81
N VAL A 581 -7.89 15.58 16.46
CA VAL A 581 -6.53 15.10 16.29
C VAL A 581 -6.40 14.43 14.92
N VAL A 582 -5.50 14.97 14.10
CA VAL A 582 -5.05 14.36 12.85
C VAL A 582 -3.64 13.84 13.05
N ASN A 583 -3.47 12.53 12.87
CA ASN A 583 -2.19 11.85 13.01
C ASN A 583 -1.50 11.74 11.65
N SER A 584 -0.21 12.07 11.63
CA SER A 584 0.66 11.95 10.46
C SER A 584 0.07 12.54 9.15
N PRO A 585 -0.42 13.79 9.16
CA PRO A 585 -0.99 14.36 7.95
C PRO A 585 0.07 14.49 6.84
N ARG A 586 -0.31 14.17 5.61
CA ARG A 586 0.54 14.41 4.43
C ARG A 586 0.70 15.91 4.21
N ILE A 587 1.92 16.34 3.87
CA ILE A 587 2.26 17.73 3.59
C ILE A 587 2.33 17.92 2.06
N PRO A 588 1.65 18.93 1.48
CA PRO A 588 0.90 19.99 2.16
C PRO A 588 -0.39 19.50 2.83
N TYR A 589 -0.66 20.00 4.03
CA TYR A 589 -1.88 19.69 4.77
C TYR A 589 -2.84 20.88 4.70
N ILE A 590 -4.08 20.63 4.30
CA ILE A 590 -5.15 21.62 4.30
C ILE A 590 -6.39 21.02 4.95
N ASP A 591 -6.91 21.67 5.98
CA ASP A 591 -8.17 21.25 6.58
C ASP A 591 -8.89 22.41 7.26
N THR A 592 -10.22 22.31 7.30
CA THR A 592 -11.08 23.25 8.02
C THR A 592 -10.86 23.17 9.52
N ILE A 593 -10.93 24.31 10.19
CA ILE A 593 -10.93 24.40 11.66
C ILE A 593 -12.39 24.27 12.11
N PRO A 594 -12.82 23.14 12.70
CA PRO A 594 -14.22 22.90 13.02
C PRO A 594 -14.78 23.99 13.95
N GLY A 595 -15.86 24.66 13.51
CA GLY A 595 -16.47 25.76 14.27
C GLY A 595 -15.72 27.09 14.22
N GLY A 596 -14.67 27.20 13.41
CA GLY A 596 -13.83 28.39 13.29
C GLY A 596 -12.91 28.62 14.49
N LEU A 597 -12.03 29.62 14.38
CA LEU A 597 -11.08 29.97 15.45
C LEU A 597 -11.64 31.10 16.33
N ARG A 598 -11.71 30.88 17.65
CA ARG A 598 -12.17 31.89 18.63
C ARG A 598 -11.12 32.19 19.70
N ALA A 599 -11.23 33.37 20.31
CA ALA A 599 -10.36 33.75 21.43
C ALA A 599 -10.44 32.72 22.57
N GLY A 600 -9.29 32.25 23.04
CA GLY A 600 -9.17 31.22 24.07
C GLY A 600 -8.88 29.82 23.53
N MET A 601 -8.94 29.60 22.20
CA MET A 601 -8.48 28.35 21.57
C MET A 601 -6.98 28.36 21.32
N ALA A 602 -6.38 27.18 21.17
CA ALA A 602 -5.04 27.02 20.61
C ALA A 602 -4.99 25.92 19.56
N LEU A 603 -4.22 26.12 18.50
CA LEU A 603 -3.84 25.06 17.58
C LEU A 603 -2.56 24.40 18.07
N TYR A 604 -2.54 23.07 18.08
CA TYR A 604 -1.41 22.25 18.53
C TYR A 604 -0.77 21.53 17.36
N PHE A 605 0.55 21.62 17.29
CA PHE A 605 1.37 21.02 16.26
C PHE A 605 2.52 20.25 16.89
N GLN A 606 2.66 18.99 16.50
CA GLN A 606 3.83 18.17 16.80
C GLN A 606 4.41 17.65 15.49
N GLY A 607 5.72 17.79 15.31
CA GLY A 607 6.38 17.37 14.08
C GLY A 607 7.89 17.31 14.20
N VAL A 608 8.54 17.02 13.08
CA VAL A 608 9.99 16.96 12.93
C VAL A 608 10.38 17.75 11.70
N VAL A 609 11.37 18.63 11.86
CA VAL A 609 11.93 19.39 10.73
C VAL A 609 12.90 18.51 9.95
N PHE A 610 12.84 18.51 8.62
CA PHE A 610 13.81 17.75 7.83
C PHE A 610 15.26 18.18 8.13
N ALA A 611 16.18 17.22 8.14
CA ALA A 611 17.61 17.49 8.36
C ALA A 611 18.22 18.39 7.26
N THR A 612 17.67 18.33 6.04
CA THR A 612 18.01 19.18 4.89
C THR A 612 17.00 20.31 4.67
N GLY A 613 16.00 20.46 5.54
CA GLY A 613 14.91 21.40 5.34
C GLY A 613 15.36 22.85 5.48
N GLU A 614 14.84 23.72 4.62
CA GLU A 614 15.14 25.14 4.60
C GLU A 614 13.97 25.95 5.17
N VAL A 615 12.72 25.64 4.79
CA VAL A 615 11.56 26.47 5.14
C VAL A 615 10.28 25.65 5.35
N PHE A 616 9.48 25.99 6.36
CA PHE A 616 8.10 25.51 6.49
C PHE A 616 7.18 26.58 7.10
N SER A 617 5.86 26.45 6.90
CA SER A 617 4.90 27.43 7.39
C SER A 617 3.58 26.84 7.88
N PHE A 618 2.98 27.51 8.86
CA PHE A 618 1.61 27.33 9.30
C PHE A 618 0.80 28.56 8.90
N ASN A 619 -0.27 28.36 8.14
CA ASN A 619 -1.10 29.43 7.59
C ASN A 619 -2.53 29.31 8.12
N LEU A 620 -3.04 30.39 8.71
CA LEU A 620 -4.45 30.53 9.06
C LEU A 620 -5.16 31.28 7.94
N VAL A 621 -6.08 30.61 7.27
CA VAL A 621 -6.66 31.04 5.99
C VAL A 621 -8.16 31.32 6.14
N THR A 622 -8.66 32.31 5.40
CA THR A 622 -10.06 32.78 5.51
C THR A 622 -11.11 31.87 4.88
N GLY A 623 -10.70 30.93 4.02
CA GLY A 623 -11.58 30.01 3.34
C GLY A 623 -10.86 28.71 2.95
N PRO A 624 -11.56 27.78 2.28
CA PRO A 624 -11.05 26.44 1.99
C PRO A 624 -10.02 26.40 0.86
N LYS A 625 -9.79 27.51 0.15
CA LYS A 625 -8.82 27.57 -0.95
C LYS A 625 -7.49 28.09 -0.42
N VAL A 626 -6.39 27.48 -0.88
CA VAL A 626 -5.01 27.93 -0.56
C VAL A 626 -4.76 29.40 -0.96
N ASP A 627 -5.51 29.92 -1.93
CA ASP A 627 -5.36 31.28 -2.44
C ASP A 627 -6.24 32.32 -1.70
N ASP A 628 -7.08 31.87 -0.76
CA ASP A 628 -7.86 32.76 0.11
C ASP A 628 -6.92 33.55 1.04
N ASP A 629 -7.42 34.66 1.61
CA ASP A 629 -6.61 35.55 2.44
C ASP A 629 -5.98 34.80 3.62
N ILE A 630 -4.69 35.05 3.87
CA ILE A 630 -3.94 34.48 4.99
C ILE A 630 -4.00 35.46 6.14
N VAL A 631 -4.80 35.13 7.15
CA VAL A 631 -4.96 35.92 8.37
C VAL A 631 -3.67 35.94 9.17
N PHE A 632 -2.99 34.79 9.26
CA PHE A 632 -1.71 34.67 9.95
C PHE A 632 -0.82 33.66 9.24
N HIS A 633 0.30 34.14 8.72
CA HIS A 633 1.38 33.36 8.15
C HIS A 633 2.49 33.24 9.18
N PHE A 634 2.73 32.04 9.70
CA PHE A 634 3.82 31.75 10.62
C PHE A 634 4.86 30.89 9.90
N ASN A 635 5.92 31.52 9.41
CA ASN A 635 6.93 30.90 8.54
C ASN A 635 8.27 30.79 9.22
N LEU A 636 8.73 29.56 9.42
CA LEU A 636 10.00 29.26 10.03
C LEU A 636 11.03 29.02 8.92
N ARG A 637 12.03 29.90 8.84
CA ARG A 637 13.19 29.75 7.96
C ARG A 637 14.35 29.24 8.80
N ASN A 638 14.79 28.02 8.54
CA ASN A 638 15.76 27.34 9.40
C ASN A 638 17.09 28.12 9.47
N ASN A 639 17.68 28.18 10.66
CA ASN A 639 18.94 28.86 10.96
C ASN A 639 18.99 30.39 10.68
N ASP A 640 17.87 31.00 10.30
CA ASP A 640 17.81 32.44 9.98
C ASP A 640 16.82 33.17 10.91
N LEU A 641 15.53 33.17 10.58
CA LEU A 641 14.51 33.92 11.30
C LEU A 641 13.11 33.31 11.13
N VAL A 642 12.18 33.76 11.96
CA VAL A 642 10.75 33.46 11.79
C VAL A 642 10.06 34.69 11.22
N VAL A 643 9.44 34.53 10.04
CA VAL A 643 8.62 35.57 9.39
C VAL A 643 7.17 35.40 9.80
N GLN A 644 6.55 36.51 10.21
CA GLN A 644 5.13 36.62 10.49
C GLN A 644 4.51 37.66 9.56
N ASN A 645 3.40 37.31 8.92
CA ASN A 645 2.71 38.25 8.05
C ASN A 645 1.22 37.91 7.90
N SER A 646 0.50 38.76 7.17
CA SER A 646 -0.85 38.50 6.67
C SER A 646 -0.86 38.79 5.16
N ARG A 647 -1.74 38.09 4.43
CA ARG A 647 -1.95 38.29 2.99
C ARG A 647 -3.41 38.62 2.76
N ARG A 648 -3.69 39.76 2.13
CA ARG A 648 -5.05 40.25 1.86
C ARG A 648 -5.21 40.59 0.39
N ASN A 649 -6.29 40.12 -0.22
CA ASN A 649 -6.58 40.26 -1.65
C ASN A 649 -5.38 39.85 -2.52
N GLY A 650 -4.72 38.76 -2.15
CA GLY A 650 -3.56 38.23 -2.86
C GLY A 650 -2.23 38.95 -2.61
N MET A 651 -2.19 40.08 -1.88
CA MET A 651 -0.97 40.84 -1.58
C MET A 651 -0.51 40.65 -0.13
N TRP A 652 0.80 40.50 0.06
CA TRP A 652 1.40 40.46 1.40
C TRP A 652 1.41 41.85 2.05
N GLU A 653 1.10 41.90 3.34
CA GLU A 653 1.24 43.11 4.16
C GLU A 653 2.70 43.23 4.67
N ASN A 654 2.96 44.13 5.62
CA ASN A 654 4.32 44.34 6.15
C ASN A 654 4.83 43.13 6.94
N GLU A 655 6.02 42.62 6.63
CA GLU A 655 6.62 41.49 7.37
C GLU A 655 7.02 41.90 8.79
N GLU A 656 6.76 41.00 9.76
CA GLU A 656 7.31 41.05 11.11
C GLU A 656 8.34 39.92 11.28
N HIS A 657 9.52 40.25 11.80
CA HIS A 657 10.61 39.31 11.95
C HIS A 657 10.90 39.04 13.43
N THR A 658 11.09 37.78 13.78
CA THR A 658 11.65 37.38 15.07
C THR A 658 12.99 36.68 14.82
N SER A 659 14.06 37.19 15.44
CA SER A 659 15.43 36.72 15.21
C SER A 659 15.66 35.29 15.72
N GLY A 660 16.22 34.42 14.87
CA GLY A 660 16.65 33.07 15.20
C GLY A 660 15.52 32.05 15.24
N CYS A 661 15.59 31.00 14.40
CA CYS A 661 14.65 29.88 14.46
C CYS A 661 14.87 29.06 15.75
N PRO A 662 13.83 28.80 16.57
CA PRO A 662 13.96 28.08 17.84
C PRO A 662 14.05 26.55 17.69
N ILE A 663 14.03 26.03 16.45
CA ILE A 663 14.02 24.60 16.15
C ILE A 663 15.23 24.26 15.28
N PRO A 664 16.16 23.42 15.76
CA PRO A 664 17.29 22.98 14.94
C PRO A 664 16.87 22.01 13.82
N LYS A 665 17.62 21.97 12.71
CA LYS A 665 17.41 20.99 11.62
C LYS A 665 17.43 19.56 12.17
N GLY A 666 16.52 18.71 11.69
CA GLY A 666 16.39 17.31 12.15
C GLY A 666 15.78 17.15 13.55
N SER A 667 15.39 18.24 14.23
CA SER A 667 14.81 18.18 15.58
C SER A 667 13.29 18.10 15.54
N ALA A 668 12.75 17.42 16.55
CA ALA A 668 11.32 17.45 16.83
C ALA A 668 10.90 18.80 17.44
N PHE A 669 9.62 19.13 17.36
CA PHE A 669 9.07 20.32 17.97
C PHE A 669 7.63 20.13 18.46
N ASP A 670 7.25 21.02 19.37
CA ASP A 670 5.88 21.29 19.77
C ASP A 670 5.59 22.78 19.64
N ILE A 671 4.58 23.11 18.84
CA ILE A 671 4.14 24.48 18.62
C ILE A 671 2.69 24.62 19.05
N PHE A 672 2.40 25.68 19.81
CA PHE A 672 1.04 26.14 20.04
C PHE A 672 0.87 27.50 19.38
N ILE A 673 -0.20 27.67 18.59
CA ILE A 673 -0.68 28.98 18.14
C ILE A 673 -1.96 29.29 18.91
N VAL A 674 -1.84 30.16 19.91
CA VAL A 674 -2.93 30.54 20.80
C VAL A 674 -3.65 31.75 20.25
N ALA A 675 -4.96 31.62 20.03
CA ALA A 675 -5.82 32.70 19.58
C ALA A 675 -6.23 33.57 20.77
N LYS A 676 -5.72 34.79 20.88
CA LYS A 676 -6.09 35.76 21.93
C LYS A 676 -6.93 36.89 21.35
N ARG A 677 -7.47 37.76 22.21
CA ARG A 677 -8.24 38.94 21.77
C ARG A 677 -7.35 39.97 21.07
N GLU A 678 -6.09 40.04 21.48
CA GLU A 678 -5.10 41.00 21.02
C GLU A 678 -4.27 40.53 19.82
N GLY A 679 -4.25 39.22 19.52
CA GLY A 679 -3.43 38.64 18.46
C GLY A 679 -3.30 37.11 18.52
N TYR A 680 -2.42 36.56 17.69
CA TYR A 680 -1.98 35.17 17.72
C TYR A 680 -0.67 35.05 18.48
N GLU A 681 -0.65 34.27 19.56
CA GLU A 681 0.54 34.06 20.37
C GLU A 681 1.13 32.68 20.10
N ALA A 682 2.38 32.64 19.64
CA ALA A 682 3.08 31.40 19.36
C ALA A 682 3.96 30.97 20.54
N TYR A 683 3.83 29.70 20.93
CA TYR A 683 4.76 29.03 21.84
C TYR A 683 5.49 27.95 21.07
N VAL A 684 6.82 27.90 21.19
CA VAL A 684 7.65 26.88 20.55
C VAL A 684 8.46 26.17 21.61
N ASN A 685 8.37 24.84 21.65
CA ASN A 685 9.00 23.96 22.64
C ASN A 685 8.74 24.44 24.09
N GLY A 686 7.52 24.95 24.29
CA GLY A 686 7.02 25.45 25.55
C GLY A 686 7.70 26.72 26.09
N LYS A 687 8.28 27.53 25.21
CA LYS A 687 8.67 28.92 25.46
C LYS A 687 7.79 29.84 24.62
N ARG A 688 7.29 30.93 25.21
CA ARG A 688 6.58 31.99 24.46
C ARG A 688 7.56 32.62 23.47
N TYR A 689 7.21 32.60 22.19
CA TYR A 689 8.10 32.99 21.10
C TYR A 689 7.73 34.36 20.52
N CYS A 690 6.48 34.54 20.06
CA CYS A 690 6.01 35.83 19.54
C CYS A 690 4.51 36.05 19.79
N LEU A 691 4.07 37.30 19.65
CA LEU A 691 2.67 37.70 19.62
C LEU A 691 2.46 38.56 18.36
N PHE A 692 1.72 38.04 17.40
CA PHE A 692 1.36 38.74 16.17
C PHE A 692 -0.01 39.40 16.33
N LYS A 693 -0.09 40.73 16.21
CA LYS A 693 -1.35 41.47 16.40
C LYS A 693 -2.31 41.19 15.24
N HIS A 694 -3.61 41.09 15.55
CA HIS A 694 -4.64 40.88 14.53
C HIS A 694 -4.65 42.02 13.51
N ARG A 695 -4.44 41.68 12.24
CA ARG A 695 -4.59 42.62 11.11
C ARG A 695 -5.92 42.45 10.38
N MET A 696 -6.54 41.29 10.56
CA MET A 696 -7.88 40.94 10.08
C MET A 696 -8.69 40.31 11.22
N PRO A 697 -10.03 40.36 11.15
CA PRO A 697 -10.89 39.75 12.17
C PRO A 697 -10.61 38.25 12.28
N MET A 698 -10.39 37.76 13.50
CA MET A 698 -10.04 36.35 13.74
C MET A 698 -11.18 35.39 13.37
N GLU A 699 -12.42 35.88 13.41
CA GLU A 699 -13.65 35.15 13.06
C GLU A 699 -13.68 34.76 11.59
N LYS A 700 -12.83 35.37 10.75
CA LYS A 700 -12.68 34.97 9.36
C LYS A 700 -11.82 33.72 9.18
N VAL A 701 -11.04 33.29 10.17
CA VAL A 701 -10.19 32.09 10.03
C VAL A 701 -11.06 30.84 9.93
N ALA A 702 -10.98 30.17 8.79
CA ALA A 702 -11.75 28.97 8.48
C ALA A 702 -10.88 27.72 8.31
N THR A 703 -9.65 27.87 7.81
CA THR A 703 -8.83 26.75 7.35
C THR A 703 -7.40 26.88 7.84
N LEU A 704 -6.80 25.74 8.20
CA LEU A 704 -5.38 25.61 8.50
C LEU A 704 -4.67 25.03 7.28
N TYR A 705 -3.60 25.67 6.85
CA TYR A 705 -2.76 25.22 5.75
C TYR A 705 -1.28 25.14 6.16
N ILE A 706 -0.71 23.92 6.08
CA ILE A 706 0.68 23.63 6.46
C ILE A 706 1.44 23.19 5.20
N CYS A 707 2.61 23.80 4.95
CA CYS A 707 3.45 23.45 3.80
C CYS A 707 4.95 23.67 4.08
N GLY A 708 5.80 23.06 3.26
CA GLY A 708 7.26 23.15 3.32
C GLY A 708 7.93 21.91 3.94
N ASP A 709 9.17 22.08 4.39
CA ASP A 709 10.13 21.03 4.71
C ASP A 709 9.95 20.40 6.11
N VAL A 710 8.77 19.82 6.36
CA VAL A 710 8.39 19.31 7.68
C VAL A 710 7.63 17.99 7.61
N ILE A 711 7.88 17.09 8.57
CA ILE A 711 7.02 15.94 8.85
C ILE A 711 6.12 16.31 10.01
N MET A 712 4.81 16.20 9.83
CA MET A 712 3.85 16.40 10.91
C MET A 712 3.47 15.07 11.53
N ASN A 713 3.52 14.99 12.86
CA ASN A 713 3.11 13.82 13.63
C ASN A 713 1.68 13.98 14.15
N ILE A 714 1.37 15.15 14.71
CA ILE A 714 0.05 15.48 15.26
C ILE A 714 -0.32 16.91 14.89
N VAL A 715 -1.55 17.09 14.45
CA VAL A 715 -2.24 18.38 14.36
C VAL A 715 -3.53 18.27 15.17
N GLY A 716 -3.87 19.29 15.96
CA GLY A 716 -5.12 19.27 16.70
C GLY A 716 -5.45 20.61 17.36
N ILE A 717 -6.52 20.62 18.15
CA ILE A 717 -7.10 21.83 18.73
C ILE A 717 -7.22 21.68 20.24
N VAL A 718 -6.83 22.71 20.99
CA VAL A 718 -7.12 22.86 22.42
C VAL A 718 -8.25 23.87 22.56
N GLU A 719 -9.43 23.37 22.92
CA GLU A 719 -10.67 24.17 22.97
C GLU A 719 -10.63 25.33 23.96
N ASN A 720 -10.00 25.12 25.13
CA ASN A 720 -9.93 26.08 26.23
C ASN A 720 -8.50 26.19 26.77
N TRP A 721 -7.69 27.04 26.14
CA TRP A 721 -6.30 27.26 26.49
C TRP A 721 -6.11 27.63 27.96
N SER A 722 -6.82 28.63 28.49
CA SER A 722 -6.60 29.14 29.85
C SER A 722 -6.80 28.09 30.95
N THR A 723 -7.67 27.10 30.73
CA THR A 723 -7.95 26.02 31.70
C THR A 723 -7.14 24.75 31.44
N SER A 724 -6.52 24.63 30.26
CA SER A 724 -5.70 23.49 29.88
C SER A 724 -4.51 23.28 30.81
N THR A 725 -4.08 22.03 30.95
CA THR A 725 -2.83 21.72 31.67
C THR A 725 -1.63 22.36 30.96
N PHE A 726 -1.65 22.42 29.63
CA PHE A 726 -0.64 23.10 28.81
C PHE A 726 -0.40 24.55 29.26
N ALA A 727 -1.46 25.36 29.36
CA ALA A 727 -1.33 26.77 29.74
C ALA A 727 -0.96 26.96 31.21
N LYS A 728 -1.52 26.13 32.12
CA LYS A 728 -1.20 26.21 33.55
C LYS A 728 0.28 25.95 33.81
N GLU A 729 0.84 24.92 33.17
CA GLU A 729 2.26 24.62 33.27
C GLU A 729 3.13 25.72 32.65
N LEU A 730 2.75 26.26 31.47
CA LEU A 730 3.45 27.37 30.83
C LEU A 730 3.42 28.68 31.64
N ASN A 731 2.36 28.93 32.41
CA ASN A 731 2.17 30.15 33.21
C ASN A 731 2.73 30.06 34.64
N SER A 732 2.96 28.85 35.17
CA SER A 732 3.40 28.64 36.55
C SER A 732 4.76 29.25 36.89
N GLY A 733 5.54 29.69 35.90
CA GLY A 733 6.86 30.27 36.11
C GLY A 733 7.87 29.31 36.74
N ILE A 734 7.52 28.03 36.94
CA ILE A 734 8.44 26.97 37.33
C ILE A 734 9.34 26.68 36.13
N SER A 735 10.30 27.57 35.96
CA SER A 735 11.49 27.34 35.20
C SER A 735 12.20 26.15 35.84
N ARG A 736 12.06 24.96 35.24
CA ARG A 736 13.12 23.94 35.30
C ARG A 736 14.39 24.39 34.56
N THR A 737 14.57 25.70 34.30
CA THR A 737 15.74 26.29 33.64
C THR A 737 16.69 27.00 34.59
N LYS A 738 16.67 26.69 35.90
CA LYS A 738 17.91 26.74 36.70
C LYS A 738 18.59 25.37 36.63
N LEU A 739 19.45 25.21 35.61
CA LEU A 739 20.35 24.07 35.44
C LEU A 739 21.05 23.75 36.77
N SER A 740 20.86 22.54 37.28
CA SER A 740 21.87 21.86 38.09
C SER A 740 22.25 20.57 37.37
N ASN A 741 23.26 20.63 36.49
CA ASN A 741 24.06 19.48 36.05
C ASN A 741 23.35 18.25 35.42
N ILE A 742 22.09 18.32 34.98
CA ILE A 742 21.36 17.14 34.44
C ILE A 742 21.82 16.75 33.01
N GLN A 743 22.76 17.47 32.41
CA GLN A 743 23.44 16.98 31.20
C GLN A 743 24.26 15.68 31.46
N PHE A 744 24.30 15.19 32.71
CA PHE A 744 25.03 13.98 33.12
C PHE A 744 24.21 12.68 33.21
N ASP A 745 22.86 12.68 33.20
CA ASP A 745 22.10 11.48 33.59
C ASP A 745 21.68 10.54 32.43
N VAL A 746 21.88 10.92 31.16
CA VAL A 746 21.74 10.00 30.01
C VAL A 746 22.91 10.26 29.07
N PRO A 747 24.00 9.48 29.12
CA PRO A 747 25.11 9.67 28.21
C PRO A 747 24.66 9.32 26.77
N HIS A 748 24.56 10.35 25.92
CA HIS A 748 24.47 10.26 24.45
C HIS A 748 23.31 9.38 23.92
N PRO A 749 22.04 9.83 23.97
CA PRO A 749 20.93 9.12 23.33
C PRO A 749 21.17 9.02 21.81
N VAL A 750 20.77 7.89 21.22
CA VAL A 750 20.88 7.67 19.78
C VAL A 750 19.56 8.04 19.12
N CYS A 751 19.57 9.18 18.44
CA CYS A 751 18.42 9.71 17.71
C CYS A 751 18.38 9.20 16.27
N ASN A 752 17.19 8.83 15.80
CA ASN A 752 16.86 8.32 14.48
C ASN A 752 17.89 7.29 13.97
N PRO A 753 18.15 6.21 14.72
CA PRO A 753 19.15 5.22 14.34
C PRO A 753 18.87 4.67 12.94
N SER A 754 19.83 4.87 12.02
CA SER A 754 19.76 4.34 10.66
C SER A 754 19.66 2.82 10.71
N LYS A 755 18.67 2.23 10.02
CA LYS A 755 18.44 0.78 10.05
C LYS A 755 19.22 0.05 8.95
N PRO A 756 19.84 -1.12 9.24
CA PRO A 756 19.90 -1.76 10.55
C PRO A 756 20.81 -1.00 11.51
N TYR A 757 20.35 -0.82 12.74
CA TYR A 757 21.15 -0.16 13.76
C TYR A 757 21.85 -1.19 14.62
N SER A 758 23.11 -0.95 14.93
CA SER A 758 23.87 -1.72 15.91
C SER A 758 24.65 -0.74 16.79
N GLY A 759 24.41 -0.81 18.10
CA GLY A 759 25.02 0.07 19.09
C GLY A 759 25.67 -0.72 20.21
N SER A 760 26.80 -0.24 20.70
CA SER A 760 27.42 -0.78 21.91
C SER A 760 26.65 -0.34 23.15
N ILE A 761 26.62 -1.18 24.18
CA ILE A 761 26.12 -0.90 25.52
C ILE A 761 27.35 -0.73 26.42
N PRO A 762 27.83 0.50 26.68
CA PRO A 762 29.03 0.73 27.47
C PRO A 762 28.89 0.14 28.88
N GLY A 763 29.85 -0.68 29.29
CA GLY A 763 29.83 -1.37 30.59
C GLY A 763 28.96 -2.64 30.65
N GLY A 764 28.29 -3.01 29.55
CA GLY A 764 27.41 -4.19 29.49
C GLY A 764 26.09 -4.02 30.24
N LEU A 765 25.14 -4.92 30.02
CA LEU A 765 23.90 -4.95 30.79
C LEU A 765 24.13 -5.54 32.17
N ARG A 766 23.48 -4.96 33.18
CA ARG A 766 23.49 -5.43 34.55
C ARG A 766 22.16 -5.09 35.22
N PRO A 767 21.76 -5.81 36.29
CA PRO A 767 20.62 -5.40 37.09
C PRO A 767 20.75 -3.93 37.52
N GLY A 768 19.66 -3.17 37.43
CA GLY A 768 19.69 -1.72 37.62
C GLY A 768 20.07 -0.92 36.36
N VAL A 769 20.07 -1.52 35.18
CA VAL A 769 20.08 -0.82 33.89
C VAL A 769 18.73 -1.00 33.21
N ALA A 770 18.26 0.01 32.48
CA ALA A 770 17.11 -0.08 31.60
C ALA A 770 17.47 0.41 30.19
N LEU A 771 16.85 -0.22 29.18
CA LEU A 771 16.94 0.23 27.80
C LEU A 771 15.63 0.87 27.39
N PHE A 772 15.69 2.06 26.80
CA PHE A 772 14.54 2.80 26.31
C PHE A 772 14.55 2.86 24.78
N PHE A 773 13.41 2.55 24.17
CA PHE A 773 13.19 2.63 22.73
C PHE A 773 11.91 3.41 22.46
N GLN A 774 11.93 4.29 21.47
CA GLN A 774 10.74 4.99 21.01
C GLN A 774 10.69 4.92 19.49
N GLY A 775 9.51 4.66 18.94
CA GLY A 775 9.34 4.63 17.50
C GLY A 775 7.89 4.67 17.06
N VAL A 776 7.69 4.58 15.75
CA VAL A 776 6.41 4.40 15.09
C VAL A 776 6.47 3.09 14.33
N VAL A 777 5.38 2.32 14.41
CA VAL A 777 5.17 1.17 13.53
C VAL A 777 4.62 1.73 12.21
N PRO A 778 5.34 1.64 11.08
CA PRO A 778 4.81 1.96 9.76
C PRO A 778 3.48 1.24 9.47
N SER A 779 2.62 1.84 8.65
CA SER A 779 1.32 1.27 8.29
C SER A 779 1.43 -0.04 7.52
N ASP A 780 2.58 -0.28 6.88
CA ASP A 780 2.94 -1.46 6.11
C ASP A 780 3.88 -2.42 6.87
N CYS A 781 4.25 -2.11 8.12
CA CYS A 781 5.14 -2.95 8.92
C CYS A 781 4.55 -4.35 9.17
N GLU A 782 5.25 -5.40 8.78
CA GLU A 782 4.88 -6.78 9.14
C GLU A 782 5.54 -7.25 10.43
N ARG A 783 6.79 -6.85 10.67
CA ARG A 783 7.55 -7.16 11.89
C ARG A 783 8.75 -6.24 12.09
N PHE A 784 9.22 -6.16 13.32
CA PHE A 784 10.53 -5.59 13.65
C PHE A 784 11.19 -6.36 14.78
N GLN A 785 12.47 -6.13 15.03
CA GLN A 785 13.17 -6.81 16.13
C GLN A 785 14.19 -5.93 16.83
N ILE A 786 14.33 -6.20 18.13
CA ILE A 786 15.37 -5.66 19.00
C ILE A 786 16.14 -6.87 19.54
N ASP A 787 17.40 -6.99 19.15
CA ASP A 787 18.29 -8.05 19.61
C ASP A 787 19.29 -7.51 20.63
N LEU A 788 19.46 -8.22 21.75
CA LEU A 788 20.49 -7.97 22.74
C LEU A 788 21.54 -9.08 22.64
N GLN A 789 22.78 -8.73 22.34
CA GLN A 789 23.84 -9.68 21.94
C GLN A 789 24.99 -9.75 22.95
N THR A 790 25.53 -10.95 23.14
CA THR A 790 26.70 -11.23 24.01
C THR A 790 28.04 -11.28 23.24
N GLY A 791 28.02 -10.85 21.98
CA GLY A 791 29.13 -10.90 21.02
C GLY A 791 28.59 -10.90 19.58
N PRO A 792 29.44 -11.14 18.55
CA PRO A 792 29.02 -11.04 17.15
C PRO A 792 28.04 -12.13 16.67
N LYS A 793 27.87 -13.23 17.42
CA LYS A 793 27.10 -14.41 16.99
C LYS A 793 25.92 -14.78 17.90
N ASP A 794 25.98 -14.44 19.18
CA ASP A 794 25.01 -14.92 20.17
C ASP A 794 24.01 -13.81 20.54
N ILE A 795 22.73 -14.19 20.63
CA ILE A 795 21.61 -13.31 20.97
C ILE A 795 21.05 -13.77 22.32
N ALA A 796 21.22 -12.97 23.36
CA ALA A 796 20.66 -13.23 24.68
C ALA A 796 19.15 -13.00 24.72
N LEU A 797 18.65 -11.96 24.04
CA LEU A 797 17.23 -11.70 23.85
C LEU A 797 16.97 -11.25 22.41
N HIS A 798 16.12 -11.99 21.70
CA HIS A 798 15.51 -11.62 20.43
C HIS A 798 14.06 -11.21 20.72
N PHE A 799 13.79 -9.91 20.73
CA PHE A 799 12.44 -9.36 20.91
C PHE A 799 11.87 -9.03 19.53
N ASN A 800 10.91 -9.82 19.03
CA ASN A 800 10.42 -9.71 17.66
C ASN A 800 8.89 -9.56 17.57
N PRO A 801 8.36 -8.32 17.59
CA PRO A 801 6.96 -8.06 17.26
C PRO A 801 6.60 -8.36 15.80
N ARG A 802 5.46 -9.04 15.57
CA ARG A 802 4.92 -9.50 14.27
C ARG A 802 3.48 -9.03 14.01
N MET A 803 3.13 -7.83 14.47
CA MET A 803 1.81 -7.16 14.44
C MET A 803 0.66 -7.86 15.17
N HIS A 804 0.59 -9.19 15.13
CA HIS A 804 -0.43 -10.00 15.81
C HIS A 804 0.13 -10.83 16.98
N SER A 805 1.46 -10.94 17.08
CA SER A 805 2.13 -11.58 18.22
C SER A 805 3.50 -10.97 18.48
N VAL A 806 4.11 -11.29 19.63
CA VAL A 806 5.51 -10.97 19.94
C VAL A 806 6.25 -12.26 20.24
N VAL A 807 7.30 -12.52 19.47
CA VAL A 807 8.17 -13.68 19.65
C VAL A 807 9.41 -13.29 20.45
N LEU A 808 9.70 -14.04 21.51
CA LEU A 808 10.88 -13.91 22.35
C LEU A 808 11.74 -15.16 22.21
N ASN A 809 13.04 -15.02 21.96
CA ASN A 809 13.95 -16.17 21.96
C ASN A 809 15.40 -15.78 22.31
N SER A 810 16.27 -16.79 22.41
CA SER A 810 17.73 -16.64 22.49
C SER A 810 18.37 -17.50 21.40
N CYS A 811 19.54 -17.10 20.91
CA CYS A 811 20.30 -17.83 19.89
C CYS A 811 21.74 -18.01 20.36
N ARG A 812 22.21 -19.25 20.45
CA ARG A 812 23.57 -19.61 20.90
C ARG A 812 24.28 -20.40 19.82
N ASN A 813 25.49 -19.99 19.43
CA ASN A 813 26.28 -20.61 18.37
C ASN A 813 25.48 -20.78 17.05
N GLY A 814 24.63 -19.81 16.71
CA GLY A 814 23.79 -19.84 15.52
C GLY A 814 22.58 -20.79 15.60
N ARG A 815 22.29 -21.37 16.76
CA ARG A 815 21.10 -22.22 17.00
C ARG A 815 20.11 -21.50 17.92
N TRP A 816 18.88 -21.38 17.44
CA TRP A 816 17.76 -20.86 18.24
C TRP A 816 17.39 -21.84 19.36
N GLU A 817 17.13 -21.30 20.54
CA GLU A 817 16.59 -22.05 21.68
C GLU A 817 15.05 -22.11 21.61
N LEU A 818 14.38 -22.57 22.67
CA LEU A 818 12.92 -22.69 22.69
C LEU A 818 12.25 -21.32 22.59
N GLN A 819 11.48 -21.07 21.53
CA GLN A 819 10.77 -19.80 21.36
C GLN A 819 9.61 -19.65 22.36
N VAL A 820 9.36 -18.41 22.80
CA VAL A 820 8.15 -18.03 23.52
C VAL A 820 7.34 -17.14 22.59
N ASP A 821 6.09 -17.51 22.32
CA ASP A 821 5.17 -16.75 21.47
C ASP A 821 4.05 -16.16 22.33
N ILE A 822 3.93 -14.84 22.34
CA ILE A 822 2.91 -14.10 23.07
C ILE A 822 1.87 -13.63 22.06
N GLN A 823 0.69 -14.26 22.11
CA GLN A 823 -0.44 -13.93 21.24
C GLN A 823 -1.04 -12.57 21.63
N GLY A 824 -1.26 -11.71 20.64
CA GLY A 824 -1.66 -10.32 20.86
C GLY A 824 -0.50 -9.42 21.29
N GLY A 825 -0.49 -8.17 20.81
CA GLY A 825 0.60 -7.23 21.06
C GLY A 825 0.14 -5.77 21.18
N PRO A 826 0.93 -4.92 21.86
CA PRO A 826 0.63 -3.50 22.08
C PRO A 826 0.96 -2.62 20.87
N PHE A 827 1.42 -3.22 19.77
CA PHE A 827 1.89 -2.54 18.58
C PHE A 827 0.77 -2.50 17.53
N VAL A 828 0.46 -1.29 17.06
CA VAL A 828 -0.58 -1.04 16.05
C VAL A 828 0.10 -0.44 14.83
N LYS A 829 -0.23 -0.93 13.63
CA LYS A 829 0.23 -0.35 12.37
C LYS A 829 -0.15 1.13 12.29
N GLY A 830 0.81 1.99 11.95
CA GLY A 830 0.68 3.46 12.00
C GLY A 830 0.76 4.07 13.40
N GLY A 831 0.88 3.26 14.45
CA GLY A 831 0.89 3.68 15.85
C GLY A 831 2.30 3.94 16.39
N ALA A 832 2.42 4.98 17.22
CA ALA A 832 3.62 5.23 18.01
C ALA A 832 3.71 4.28 19.21
N PHE A 833 4.94 3.98 19.64
CA PHE A 833 5.20 3.20 20.85
C PHE A 833 6.39 3.74 21.64
N ASP A 834 6.38 3.45 22.94
CA ASP A 834 7.57 3.44 23.79
C ASP A 834 7.79 2.03 24.38
N ILE A 835 9.05 1.61 24.48
CA ILE A 835 9.46 0.34 25.12
C ILE A 835 10.50 0.68 26.19
N ILE A 836 10.29 0.17 27.40
CA ILE A 836 11.30 0.13 28.46
C ILE A 836 11.61 -1.34 28.75
N MET A 837 12.86 -1.75 28.56
CA MET A 837 13.35 -3.07 28.97
C MET A 837 14.17 -2.90 30.25
N VAL A 838 13.59 -3.25 31.40
CA VAL A 838 14.25 -3.21 32.70
C VAL A 838 15.03 -4.50 32.90
N ILE A 839 16.31 -4.37 33.22
CA ILE A 839 17.18 -5.51 33.49
C ILE A 839 17.08 -5.86 34.97
N LYS A 840 16.53 -7.04 35.27
CA LYS A 840 16.42 -7.59 36.62
C LYS A 840 17.40 -8.75 36.83
N PRO A 841 17.70 -9.16 38.07
CA PRO A 841 18.53 -10.34 38.34
C PRO A 841 18.01 -11.63 37.69
N GLU A 842 16.70 -11.80 37.60
CA GLU A 842 16.04 -13.01 37.09
C GLU A 842 15.80 -13.00 35.57
N GLY A 843 15.72 -11.82 34.94
CA GLY A 843 15.37 -11.70 33.53
C GLY A 843 15.21 -10.26 33.04
N TYR A 844 14.68 -10.16 31.82
CA TYR A 844 14.25 -8.92 31.19
C TYR A 844 12.78 -8.68 31.51
N GLU A 845 12.43 -7.49 31.97
CA GLU A 845 11.04 -7.05 32.10
C GLU A 845 10.75 -5.98 31.04
N VAL A 846 9.77 -6.23 30.17
CA VAL A 846 9.44 -5.38 29.04
C VAL A 846 8.12 -4.67 29.29
N ILE A 847 8.17 -3.35 29.23
CA ILE A 847 7.03 -2.44 29.39
C ILE A 847 6.83 -1.75 28.05
N VAL A 848 5.59 -1.71 27.55
CA VAL A 848 5.25 -1.02 26.31
C VAL A 848 4.12 -0.03 26.56
N ASN A 849 4.29 1.22 26.13
CA ASN A 849 3.30 2.29 26.31
C ASN A 849 2.94 2.51 27.79
N GLY A 850 3.91 2.34 28.68
CA GLY A 850 3.74 2.46 30.14
C GLY A 850 3.04 1.29 30.83
N LEU A 851 2.69 0.21 30.10
CA LEU A 851 2.08 -0.99 30.64
C LEU A 851 3.07 -2.16 30.60
N LEU A 852 3.15 -2.91 31.71
CA LEU A 852 3.93 -4.15 31.75
C LEU A 852 3.38 -5.13 30.69
N TYR A 853 4.23 -5.54 29.76
CA TYR A 853 3.85 -6.39 28.65
C TYR A 853 4.29 -7.84 28.84
N CYS A 854 5.59 -8.08 29.11
CA CYS A 854 6.10 -9.43 29.29
C CYS A 854 7.39 -9.47 30.12
N THR A 855 7.74 -10.67 30.60
CA THR A 855 9.04 -10.97 31.19
C THR A 855 9.73 -12.11 30.43
N PHE A 856 11.07 -12.12 30.41
CA PHE A 856 11.87 -13.16 29.78
C PHE A 856 13.08 -13.50 30.65
N ASN A 857 13.17 -14.74 31.14
CA ASN A 857 14.27 -15.15 32.02
C ASN A 857 15.61 -15.14 31.29
N HIS A 858 16.68 -14.78 32.00
CA HIS A 858 18.03 -14.80 31.45
C HIS A 858 18.43 -16.23 31.06
N ARG A 859 18.64 -16.48 29.76
CA ARG A 859 19.21 -17.75 29.25
C ARG A 859 20.72 -17.70 29.07
N MET A 860 21.27 -16.49 29.10
CA MET A 860 22.68 -16.18 29.02
C MET A 860 23.06 -15.21 30.14
N PRO A 861 24.32 -15.19 30.59
CA PRO A 861 24.78 -14.21 31.58
C PRO A 861 24.56 -12.79 31.07
N VAL A 862 23.77 -12.00 31.80
CA VAL A 862 23.35 -10.65 31.38
C VAL A 862 24.52 -9.68 31.28
N ASP A 863 25.52 -9.86 32.13
CA ASP A 863 26.79 -9.11 32.16
C ASP A 863 27.59 -9.23 30.85
N LYS A 864 27.35 -10.28 30.06
CA LYS A 864 28.00 -10.47 28.76
C LYS A 864 27.31 -9.71 27.64
N VAL A 865 26.10 -9.19 27.86
CA VAL A 865 25.32 -8.50 26.82
C VAL A 865 25.88 -7.09 26.63
N THR A 866 26.46 -6.83 25.46
CA THR A 866 27.24 -5.61 25.19
C THR A 866 26.81 -4.89 23.92
N THR A 867 25.87 -5.44 23.17
CA THR A 867 25.42 -4.85 21.89
C THR A 867 23.90 -4.93 21.78
N VAL A 868 23.29 -3.83 21.34
CA VAL A 868 21.90 -3.79 20.90
C VAL A 868 21.85 -3.72 19.37
N ARG A 869 20.88 -4.39 18.77
CA ARG A 869 20.65 -4.36 17.33
C ARG A 869 19.17 -4.16 17.03
N ILE A 870 18.84 -3.18 16.20
CA ILE A 870 17.46 -2.87 15.82
C ILE A 870 17.31 -3.11 14.32
N LEU A 871 16.39 -4.00 13.94
CA LEU A 871 16.15 -4.40 12.56
C LEU A 871 14.64 -4.44 12.22
N GLY A 872 14.35 -4.53 10.93
CA GLY A 872 12.99 -4.59 10.40
C GLY A 872 12.35 -3.22 10.23
N ASP A 873 11.07 -3.24 9.92
CA ASP A 873 10.36 -2.09 9.37
C ASP A 873 9.76 -1.23 10.48
N VAL A 874 10.55 -0.79 11.45
CA VAL A 874 10.09 0.09 12.54
C VAL A 874 10.75 1.45 12.50
N PHE A 875 10.02 2.55 12.39
CA PHE A 875 10.65 3.87 12.43
C PHE A 875 11.10 4.14 13.87
N MET A 876 12.38 3.99 14.17
CA MET A 876 12.91 4.17 15.52
C MET A 876 13.35 5.61 15.68
N ASN A 877 12.70 6.35 16.58
CA ASN A 877 12.99 7.74 16.89
C ASN A 877 14.20 7.83 17.82
N ILE A 878 14.23 7.01 18.88
CA ILE A 878 15.26 7.08 19.92
C ILE A 878 15.59 5.70 20.47
N PHE A 879 16.87 5.51 20.79
CA PHE A 879 17.36 4.49 21.71
C PHE A 879 18.25 5.13 22.80
N SER A 880 18.04 4.76 24.07
CA SER A 880 18.83 5.25 25.21
C SER A 880 19.09 4.14 26.25
N ILE A 881 20.22 4.26 26.95
CA ILE A 881 20.59 3.41 28.08
C ILE A 881 20.44 4.24 29.36
N ILE A 882 19.79 3.68 30.37
CA ILE A 882 19.44 4.36 31.61
C ILE A 882 20.00 3.56 32.78
N GLU A 883 20.73 4.23 33.69
CA GLU A 883 21.08 3.64 34.99
C GLU A 883 19.94 3.89 35.98
N VAL A 884 19.52 2.82 36.64
CA VAL A 884 18.42 2.74 37.61
C VAL A 884 19.07 2.39 38.95
N ASP A 885 19.63 3.40 39.61
CA ASP A 885 20.24 3.23 40.93
C ASP A 885 19.18 2.98 42.02
N ASP A 886 19.54 2.16 43.02
CA ASP A 886 18.74 1.91 44.22
C ASP A 886 18.30 3.23 44.88
N ILE A 887 16.99 3.42 44.98
CA ILE A 887 16.29 4.66 45.33
C ILE A 887 16.73 5.21 46.70
N ASN A 888 17.35 6.40 46.72
CA ASN A 888 17.37 7.34 47.84
C ASN A 888 17.56 8.79 47.33
N LEU A 889 16.47 9.46 46.93
CA LEU A 889 16.40 10.93 47.04
C LEU A 889 16.20 11.24 48.53
N LYS A 890 17.29 11.45 49.26
CA LYS A 890 17.26 11.94 50.65
C LYS A 890 16.60 13.33 50.67
N VAL A 891 15.37 13.39 51.17
CA VAL A 891 14.85 14.62 51.79
C VAL A 891 15.55 14.75 53.13
N THR A 892 16.38 15.78 53.26
CA THR A 892 16.86 16.25 54.56
C THR A 892 15.99 17.44 54.95
N ILE A 893 15.05 17.24 55.87
CA ILE A 893 14.40 18.33 56.61
C ILE A 893 15.39 18.78 57.68
N PRO A 894 15.84 20.05 57.71
CA PRO A 894 16.32 20.64 58.94
C PRO A 894 15.11 20.95 59.82
N ALA A 895 15.09 20.37 61.02
CA ALA A 895 14.25 20.86 62.09
C ALA A 895 14.73 22.27 62.48
N ASN A 896 13.94 23.30 62.17
CA ASN A 896 13.62 24.46 63.02
C ASN A 896 13.10 25.65 62.19
N ILE A 897 11.85 26.00 62.48
CA ILE A 897 11.01 27.18 62.12
C ILE A 897 10.55 27.28 60.67
#